data_AF-A0A6A4URV2-F1
#
_entry.id   AF-A0A6A4URV2-F1
#
_cell.length_a   1.000
_cell.length_b   1.000
_cell.length_c   1.000
_cell.angle_alpha   90.00
_cell.angle_beta   90.00
_cell.angle_gamma   90.00
#
_symmetry.space_group_name_H-M   'P 1'
#
loop_
_entity.id
_entity.type
_entity.pdbx_description
1 polymer ?
#
loop_
_entity_poly.entity_id
_entity_poly.type
_entity_poly.pdbx_seq_one_letter_code
_entity_poly.pdbx_strand_id
1 'polypeptide(L)'
;MADSYYDIDVLIGLGTRFVTDDGSGIDTIAISLEHTISQAAIDAGGYAVRIFLGWPSGSNSGAYAEVMHTDPLVYDTITFTGIYENILGFSGREQLVGNGYGNFIQGDPLDVAGMHDAISGGGGNDTLLGAGGSDLLYGGDGDDRIFGDTDPGAQDTGNVAAGDDTIDAGSGDDVIIGGPGTNTIDGGAGFDTVSYLDYYDNGYLTYYASVDLTTGQSRLIALDLYDGSQYVYGFDYVSNIEHFIGTSMADQMTGPANFTLTDQTRITFDGAAGNDTLTGGAGAEALYGGDGDDVLDSGGNGNIDYIADLLAGGQGNDRYLLRGPAEIVEAWGQGNDTVVADIGYTLGYNLENLTLTEAAGAASAIGNVLDNTLTGNSANNYLDGRGGQNTLIGGAGNDTYIVHALPNSGTLLDSVIEYAGQGIDTIRSDAITMTLQIAPEVENLVLTGTLNSAGYGNALANRITGNVGNNTFYSAGSGDTLAGGLGNDIYYVVDAATTVVERTAEGRDRVYISVNYTMAAELENLNVLAGYGLRATGNALANLMTGNAAANLLSGAAGNDSLLAGSGNDSLYGGDGDDQLRGDAGDDFLHGGNGIDTALYTGTTAVRVDLALTSAQTTGLGSDTLRLIENLITGSNADVLRGNAGDNRLYGGAGDDDLFGAAGNDLLSGGDGVDTLRGDAGNDTLVGAGGSDTALYTAAAGVRLNLALTSAQDTGMGIDVLSGIENATGGGGADVLRGNSGGNQLQGMGGNDTIYGESGSDLIYGGAGNDLLYGGSYGDMFIFTANDGHDTIADFQDGTDALVMGNFIDVSIQDAGANTLLIYGATQVTLLNVTYTQISIADFLFP
;
A
#
# COMPACT_ATOMS: atom_id res chain seq x y z
N MET A 1 69.47 -67.80 9.25
CA MET A 1 69.92 -67.34 7.92
C MET A 1 69.54 -68.40 6.92
N ALA A 2 68.89 -67.96 5.83
CA ALA A 2 68.48 -68.71 4.63
C ALA A 2 67.19 -69.54 4.72
N ASP A 3 66.10 -68.88 4.28
CA ASP A 3 65.03 -69.31 3.37
C ASP A 3 64.90 -70.80 3.02
N SER A 4 63.71 -71.33 3.25
CA SER A 4 63.12 -72.37 2.40
C SER A 4 61.59 -72.34 2.52
N TYR A 5 60.96 -71.38 1.84
CA TYR A 5 59.57 -71.52 1.38
C TYR A 5 59.53 -72.71 0.41
N TYR A 6 58.64 -73.67 0.63
CA TYR A 6 58.31 -74.67 -0.39
C TYR A 6 57.21 -74.07 -1.28
N ASP A 7 57.58 -73.39 -2.36
CA ASP A 7 56.64 -73.08 -3.44
C ASP A 7 56.25 -74.38 -4.14
N ILE A 8 54.95 -74.71 -4.18
CA ILE A 8 54.42 -75.75 -5.05
C ILE A 8 53.90 -75.04 -6.31
N ASP A 9 54.76 -74.97 -7.33
CA ASP A 9 54.37 -74.51 -8.67
C ASP A 9 53.63 -75.63 -9.41
N VAL A 10 52.30 -75.53 -9.54
CA VAL A 10 51.53 -76.38 -10.48
C VAL A 10 51.47 -75.70 -11.84
N LEU A 11 52.44 -76.00 -12.71
CA LEU A 11 52.43 -75.55 -14.10
C LEU A 11 51.50 -76.46 -14.94
N ILE A 12 50.28 -76.01 -15.22
CA ILE A 12 49.39 -76.71 -16.16
C ILE A 12 49.87 -76.41 -17.59
N GLY A 13 50.60 -77.37 -18.18
CA GLY A 13 51.21 -77.22 -19.50
C GLY A 13 50.22 -77.04 -20.65
N LEU A 14 50.61 -76.19 -21.60
CA LEU A 14 49.94 -75.90 -22.87
C LEU A 14 49.51 -77.17 -23.63
N GLY A 15 48.20 -77.39 -23.77
CA GLY A 15 47.64 -78.43 -24.66
C GLY A 15 46.51 -79.30 -24.09
N THR A 16 46.12 -79.13 -22.83
CA THR A 16 45.02 -79.92 -22.24
C THR A 16 43.67 -79.30 -22.61
N ARG A 17 42.89 -80.02 -23.42
CA ARG A 17 41.56 -79.62 -23.87
C ARG A 17 40.53 -80.27 -22.95
N PHE A 18 39.89 -79.50 -22.07
CA PHE A 18 38.68 -79.94 -21.40
C PHE A 18 37.50 -79.61 -22.33
N VAL A 19 36.69 -80.63 -22.62
CA VAL A 19 35.41 -80.48 -23.30
C VAL A 19 34.35 -80.79 -22.26
N THR A 20 33.74 -79.75 -21.72
CA THR A 20 32.35 -79.80 -21.29
C THR A 20 31.69 -78.71 -22.12
N ASP A 21 30.73 -79.12 -22.93
CA ASP A 21 29.75 -78.28 -23.61
C ASP A 21 28.50 -79.15 -23.52
N ASP A 22 27.73 -78.98 -22.45
CA ASP A 22 26.40 -79.58 -22.34
C ASP A 22 25.29 -78.60 -22.76
N GLY A 23 25.66 -77.44 -23.31
CA GLY A 23 24.72 -76.42 -23.78
C GLY A 23 24.00 -75.67 -22.65
N SER A 24 24.44 -75.80 -21.39
CA SER A 24 24.09 -74.86 -20.31
C SER A 24 25.25 -73.89 -20.09
N GLY A 25 24.96 -72.58 -20.00
CA GLY A 25 25.96 -71.51 -20.10
C GLY A 25 26.92 -71.35 -18.92
N ILE A 26 27.25 -72.42 -18.19
CA ILE A 26 28.16 -72.44 -17.03
C ILE A 26 28.88 -73.80 -17.02
N ASP A 27 30.18 -73.82 -17.35
CA ASP A 27 31.02 -75.03 -17.36
C ASP A 27 31.96 -75.06 -16.13
N THR A 28 31.69 -75.96 -15.17
CA THR A 28 32.45 -76.08 -13.90
C THR A 28 33.66 -77.02 -14.05
N ILE A 29 34.87 -76.52 -13.75
CA ILE A 29 36.08 -77.35 -13.59
C ILE A 29 36.38 -77.47 -12.09
N ALA A 30 36.00 -78.59 -11.49
CA ALA A 30 36.38 -78.93 -10.12
C ALA A 30 37.82 -79.51 -10.07
N ILE A 31 38.72 -78.86 -9.35
CA ILE A 31 40.06 -79.41 -9.04
C ILE A 31 40.05 -79.86 -7.58
N SER A 32 39.97 -81.17 -7.35
CA SER A 32 40.12 -81.75 -6.01
C SER A 32 41.59 -82.00 -5.70
N LEU A 33 42.11 -81.38 -4.64
CA LEU A 33 43.44 -81.64 -4.09
C LEU A 33 43.30 -82.60 -2.89
N GLU A 34 43.35 -83.91 -3.13
CA GLU A 34 43.50 -84.88 -2.03
C GLU A 34 44.97 -84.92 -1.58
N HIS A 35 45.33 -84.21 -0.51
CA HIS A 35 46.60 -84.47 0.18
C HIS A 35 46.47 -84.37 1.71
N THR A 36 46.94 -85.41 2.39
CA THR A 36 46.97 -85.50 3.86
C THR A 36 48.21 -84.78 4.39
N ILE A 37 48.03 -83.62 5.03
CA ILE A 37 49.10 -82.90 5.74
C ILE A 37 49.12 -83.41 7.20
N SER A 38 50.31 -83.69 7.75
CA SER A 38 50.41 -84.18 9.14
C SER A 38 50.28 -83.05 10.15
N GLN A 39 49.64 -83.28 11.30
CA GLN A 39 49.47 -82.32 12.41
C GLN A 39 50.76 -81.58 12.82
N ALA A 40 51.92 -82.24 12.77
CA ALA A 40 53.21 -81.63 13.11
C ALA A 40 53.68 -80.55 12.11
N ALA A 41 53.11 -80.56 10.90
CA ALA A 41 53.37 -79.59 9.85
C ALA A 41 52.48 -78.35 10.02
N ILE A 42 51.26 -78.53 10.54
CA ILE A 42 50.25 -77.49 10.83
C ILE A 42 50.71 -76.61 12.01
N ASP A 43 51.27 -77.22 13.07
CA ASP A 43 51.76 -76.50 14.26
C ASP A 43 52.95 -75.54 13.98
N ALA A 44 53.54 -75.58 12.77
CA ALA A 44 54.66 -74.74 12.36
C ALA A 44 54.27 -73.46 11.58
N GLY A 45 52.97 -73.24 11.31
CA GLY A 45 52.43 -71.93 10.93
C GLY A 45 52.83 -71.37 9.57
N GLY A 46 52.87 -72.17 8.49
CA GLY A 46 53.06 -71.59 7.15
C GLY A 46 52.87 -72.57 5.99
N TYR A 47 51.70 -72.54 5.35
CA TYR A 47 51.47 -73.04 4.00
C TYR A 47 50.71 -71.98 3.21
N ALA A 48 51.07 -71.80 1.94
CA ALA A 48 50.31 -71.02 0.98
C ALA A 48 50.20 -71.85 -0.30
N VAL A 49 48.99 -72.04 -0.82
CA VAL A 49 48.74 -72.73 -2.09
C VAL A 49 48.55 -71.65 -3.15
N ARG A 50 49.50 -71.52 -4.09
CA ARG A 50 49.37 -70.61 -5.24
C ARG A 50 48.93 -71.38 -6.48
N ILE A 51 47.79 -71.01 -7.06
CA ILE A 51 47.27 -71.60 -8.30
C ILE A 51 47.44 -70.59 -9.43
N PHE A 52 48.28 -70.90 -10.43
CA PHE A 52 48.42 -70.11 -11.67
C PHE A 52 47.52 -70.69 -12.77
N LEU A 53 46.50 -69.93 -13.18
CA LEU A 53 45.72 -70.23 -14.38
C LEU A 53 46.01 -69.15 -15.43
N GLY A 54 46.64 -69.52 -16.55
CA GLY A 54 46.93 -68.61 -17.65
C GLY A 54 46.09 -68.93 -18.88
N TRP A 55 45.38 -67.94 -19.43
CA TRP A 55 44.72 -68.04 -20.74
C TRP A 55 45.16 -66.91 -21.69
N PRO A 56 45.23 -67.16 -23.02
CA PRO A 56 45.60 -66.14 -23.99
C PRO A 56 44.41 -65.21 -24.28
N SER A 57 44.71 -63.91 -24.27
CA SER A 57 43.89 -62.75 -24.61
C SER A 57 42.63 -62.99 -25.48
N GLY A 58 41.48 -62.57 -24.95
CA GLY A 58 40.35 -62.07 -25.75
C GLY A 58 39.05 -62.87 -25.69
N SER A 59 38.33 -62.82 -24.55
CA SER A 59 36.85 -62.95 -24.49
C SER A 59 36.34 -62.75 -23.07
N ASN A 60 35.51 -61.72 -22.86
CA ASN A 60 34.78 -61.43 -21.61
C ASN A 60 33.66 -62.45 -21.39
N SER A 61 33.96 -63.55 -20.72
CA SER A 61 32.93 -64.45 -20.19
C SER A 61 33.47 -65.09 -18.92
N GLY A 62 32.82 -64.77 -17.79
CA GLY A 62 33.23 -65.08 -16.43
C GLY A 62 33.73 -66.51 -16.26
N ALA A 63 34.99 -66.62 -15.86
CA ALA A 63 35.59 -67.85 -15.39
C ALA A 63 35.70 -67.77 -13.87
N TYR A 64 35.16 -68.77 -13.17
CA TYR A 64 35.27 -68.94 -11.72
C TYR A 64 36.31 -70.03 -11.41
N ALA A 65 36.99 -69.92 -10.27
CA ALA A 65 37.91 -70.93 -9.77
C ALA A 65 37.33 -71.55 -8.49
N GLU A 66 37.18 -72.87 -8.45
CA GLU A 66 36.62 -73.63 -7.32
C GLU A 66 37.72 -74.47 -6.65
N VAL A 67 37.98 -74.27 -5.35
CA VAL A 67 38.98 -74.99 -4.56
C VAL A 67 38.33 -75.42 -3.23
N MET A 68 38.07 -76.72 -3.05
CA MET A 68 37.51 -77.23 -1.78
C MET A 68 38.62 -77.64 -0.80
N HIS A 69 38.58 -77.11 0.43
CA HIS A 69 39.33 -77.63 1.58
C HIS A 69 38.39 -77.85 2.80
N THR A 70 38.75 -78.72 3.74
CA THR A 70 37.82 -79.27 4.76
C THR A 70 38.30 -79.11 6.22
N ASP A 71 39.28 -78.26 6.49
CA ASP A 71 39.85 -78.09 7.85
C ASP A 71 39.64 -76.66 8.41
N PRO A 72 38.71 -76.47 9.36
CA PRO A 72 38.25 -75.15 9.84
C PRO A 72 39.22 -74.42 10.80
N LEU A 73 40.51 -74.77 10.83
CA LEU A 73 41.49 -74.24 11.79
C LEU A 73 42.76 -73.63 11.18
N VAL A 74 42.88 -73.57 9.85
CA VAL A 74 44.09 -73.08 9.15
C VAL A 74 43.70 -72.02 8.12
N TYR A 75 44.46 -70.92 8.04
CA TYR A 75 44.26 -69.88 7.01
C TYR A 75 44.61 -70.41 5.63
N ASP A 76 43.69 -70.32 4.68
CA ASP A 76 43.94 -70.57 3.27
C ASP A 76 44.12 -69.24 2.52
N THR A 77 45.36 -68.89 2.13
CA THR A 77 45.65 -67.72 1.29
C THR A 77 45.47 -68.08 -0.19
N ILE A 78 44.52 -67.44 -0.86
CA ILE A 78 44.24 -67.61 -2.29
C ILE A 78 44.54 -66.30 -3.03
N THR A 79 45.56 -66.31 -3.90
CA THR A 79 45.98 -65.13 -4.69
C THR A 79 45.75 -65.38 -6.18
N PHE A 80 44.95 -64.55 -6.83
CA PHE A 80 44.65 -64.65 -8.27
C PHE A 80 45.56 -63.71 -9.07
N THR A 81 46.25 -64.21 -10.09
CA THR A 81 47.24 -63.44 -10.88
C THR A 81 46.83 -63.25 -12.36
N GLY A 82 45.57 -63.55 -12.71
CA GLY A 82 45.00 -63.44 -14.06
C GLY A 82 43.92 -62.35 -14.18
N ILE A 83 43.25 -62.25 -15.34
CA ILE A 83 42.18 -61.27 -15.64
C ILE A 83 40.80 -61.69 -15.09
N TYR A 84 40.75 -62.32 -13.91
CA TYR A 84 39.52 -62.90 -13.38
C TYR A 84 38.69 -61.83 -12.66
N GLU A 85 37.38 -61.79 -12.95
CA GLU A 85 36.46 -60.76 -12.42
C GLU A 85 35.64 -61.26 -11.21
N ASN A 86 35.59 -62.55 -10.88
CA ASN A 86 34.81 -63.08 -9.75
C ASN A 86 35.62 -64.06 -8.87
N ILE A 87 35.65 -63.85 -7.56
CA ILE A 87 36.33 -64.63 -6.53
C ILE A 87 35.30 -64.99 -5.44
N LEU A 88 35.12 -66.27 -5.13
CA LEU A 88 34.16 -66.74 -4.12
C LEU A 88 34.88 -67.56 -3.04
N GLY A 89 34.57 -67.29 -1.77
CA GLY A 89 35.03 -67.99 -0.58
C GLY A 89 34.39 -69.36 -0.42
N PHE A 90 34.97 -70.17 0.47
CA PHE A 90 34.54 -71.55 0.77
C PHE A 90 34.40 -71.68 2.29
N SER A 91 33.88 -72.80 2.78
CA SER A 91 33.71 -73.01 4.22
C SER A 91 35.02 -72.95 5.01
N GLY A 92 35.21 -71.93 5.86
CA GLY A 92 36.43 -71.80 6.67
C GLY A 92 36.76 -70.38 7.15
N ARG A 93 38.06 -70.07 7.18
CA ARG A 93 38.60 -68.71 7.41
C ARG A 93 39.53 -68.41 6.24
N GLU A 94 39.13 -67.50 5.38
CA GLU A 94 39.77 -67.31 4.08
C GLU A 94 40.60 -66.03 4.03
N GLN A 95 41.69 -66.04 3.26
CA GLN A 95 42.37 -64.81 2.83
C GLN A 95 42.27 -64.69 1.31
N LEU A 96 41.36 -63.84 0.83
CA LEU A 96 41.06 -63.62 -0.58
C LEU A 96 41.73 -62.34 -1.07
N VAL A 97 42.55 -62.44 -2.13
CA VAL A 97 43.25 -61.27 -2.68
C VAL A 97 43.00 -61.18 -4.19
N GLY A 98 42.42 -60.06 -4.60
CA GLY A 98 42.21 -59.64 -5.97
C GLY A 98 43.48 -59.19 -6.68
N ASN A 99 43.33 -58.57 -7.84
CA ASN A 99 44.40 -58.22 -8.76
C ASN A 99 44.45 -56.70 -9.03
N GLY A 100 44.73 -56.28 -10.25
CA GLY A 100 44.85 -54.86 -10.64
C GLY A 100 43.75 -54.40 -11.61
N TYR A 101 42.64 -55.13 -11.66
CA TYR A 101 41.43 -54.88 -12.45
C TYR A 101 40.23 -55.03 -11.52
N GLY A 102 39.06 -54.47 -11.88
CA GLY A 102 37.84 -54.61 -11.07
C GLY A 102 37.41 -56.06 -10.85
N ASN A 103 37.26 -56.45 -9.59
CA ASN A 103 37.00 -57.79 -9.09
C ASN A 103 35.75 -57.79 -8.20
N PHE A 104 34.91 -58.80 -8.36
CA PHE A 104 33.87 -59.16 -7.40
C PHE A 104 34.44 -60.25 -6.48
N ILE A 105 34.48 -60.00 -5.17
CA ILE A 105 35.05 -60.92 -4.18
C ILE A 105 34.03 -61.14 -3.06
N GLN A 106 33.68 -62.39 -2.78
CA GLN A 106 32.72 -62.73 -1.73
C GLN A 106 33.33 -63.77 -0.77
N GLY A 107 33.18 -63.57 0.55
CA GLY A 107 33.53 -64.52 1.62
C GLY A 107 32.55 -65.71 1.72
N ASP A 108 32.66 -66.52 2.77
CA ASP A 108 31.76 -67.68 2.94
C ASP A 108 30.35 -67.29 3.43
N PRO A 109 29.27 -67.54 2.66
CA PRO A 109 27.91 -67.21 3.09
C PRO A 109 27.31 -68.13 4.17
N LEU A 110 27.98 -69.21 4.58
CA LEU A 110 27.44 -70.22 5.51
C LEU A 110 28.03 -70.16 6.92
N ASP A 111 28.68 -69.05 7.26
CA ASP A 111 29.58 -69.02 8.39
C ASP A 111 28.86 -69.07 9.76
N VAL A 112 29.53 -69.68 10.74
CA VAL A 112 29.05 -69.82 12.12
C VAL A 112 29.90 -68.99 13.06
N ALA A 113 29.27 -68.14 13.87
CA ALA A 113 29.87 -67.20 14.84
C ALA A 113 31.29 -67.58 15.34
N GLY A 114 32.29 -66.79 14.91
CA GLY A 114 33.71 -66.90 15.32
C GLY A 114 34.70 -67.29 14.21
N MET A 115 34.25 -67.36 12.95
CA MET A 115 35.09 -67.41 11.75
C MET A 115 35.04 -66.02 11.06
N HIS A 116 36.14 -65.66 10.40
CA HIS A 116 36.49 -64.30 10.00
C HIS A 116 37.32 -64.39 8.72
N ASP A 117 36.86 -63.73 7.66
CA ASP A 117 37.53 -63.64 6.36
C ASP A 117 38.42 -62.40 6.27
N ALA A 118 39.45 -62.47 5.43
CA ALA A 118 40.32 -61.36 5.09
C ALA A 118 40.33 -61.16 3.58
N ILE A 119 39.60 -60.16 3.10
CA ILE A 119 39.39 -59.88 1.68
C ILE A 119 40.15 -58.61 1.29
N SER A 120 40.85 -58.64 0.15
CA SER A 120 41.51 -57.48 -0.42
C SER A 120 41.24 -57.37 -1.93
N GLY A 121 40.73 -56.23 -2.40
CA GLY A 121 40.43 -55.97 -3.81
C GLY A 121 41.70 -55.77 -4.66
N GLY A 122 42.60 -54.90 -4.17
CA GLY A 122 43.89 -54.65 -4.81
C GLY A 122 43.89 -53.34 -5.56
N GLY A 123 43.76 -53.35 -6.89
CA GLY A 123 43.54 -52.12 -7.65
C GLY A 123 42.53 -52.33 -8.77
N GLY A 124 41.88 -51.26 -9.20
CA GLY A 124 40.66 -51.32 -10.00
C GLY A 124 39.43 -51.06 -9.14
N ASN A 125 38.26 -50.98 -9.76
CA ASN A 125 36.99 -50.74 -9.06
C ASN A 125 36.37 -52.10 -8.70
N ASP A 126 36.48 -52.47 -7.44
CA ASP A 126 36.15 -53.78 -6.91
C ASP A 126 34.76 -53.80 -6.24
N THR A 127 34.26 -55.00 -5.96
CA THR A 127 33.04 -55.23 -5.17
C THR A 127 33.35 -56.34 -4.17
N LEU A 128 33.40 -56.02 -2.88
CA LEU A 128 33.78 -56.94 -1.81
C LEU A 128 32.56 -57.25 -0.94
N LEU A 129 32.35 -58.51 -0.60
CA LEU A 129 31.28 -58.97 0.30
C LEU A 129 31.89 -59.87 1.36
N GLY A 130 31.87 -59.51 2.65
CA GLY A 130 32.36 -60.38 3.73
C GLY A 130 31.44 -61.59 3.97
N ALA A 131 30.15 -61.41 3.73
CA ALA A 131 29.09 -62.42 3.83
C ALA A 131 28.58 -62.70 5.25
N GLY A 132 29.15 -63.61 6.02
CA GLY A 132 28.77 -63.80 7.43
C GLY A 132 30.01 -64.09 8.25
N GLY A 133 30.13 -63.54 9.46
CA GLY A 133 31.39 -63.61 10.18
C GLY A 133 31.73 -62.29 10.84
N SER A 134 33.02 -62.01 11.04
CA SER A 134 33.47 -60.66 11.42
C SER A 134 34.75 -60.41 10.64
N ASP A 135 34.61 -59.73 9.52
CA ASP A 135 35.53 -59.84 8.41
C ASP A 135 36.46 -58.65 8.34
N LEU A 136 37.55 -58.81 7.60
CA LEU A 136 38.56 -57.79 7.36
C LEU A 136 38.61 -57.48 5.86
N LEU A 137 38.04 -56.35 5.48
CA LEU A 137 37.83 -55.96 4.08
C LEU A 137 38.75 -54.79 3.73
N TYR A 138 39.59 -54.95 2.70
CA TYR A 138 40.46 -53.92 2.16
C TYR A 138 40.12 -53.65 0.69
N GLY A 139 39.60 -52.47 0.35
CA GLY A 139 39.28 -52.10 -1.04
C GLY A 139 40.55 -52.03 -1.90
N GLY A 140 41.34 -50.98 -1.74
CA GLY A 140 42.62 -50.80 -2.43
C GLY A 140 42.65 -49.52 -3.24
N ASP A 141 43.17 -49.57 -4.48
CA ASP A 141 43.18 -48.41 -5.39
C ASP A 141 41.98 -48.48 -6.37
N GLY A 142 40.99 -47.60 -6.30
CA GLY A 142 39.86 -47.53 -7.24
C GLY A 142 38.55 -47.20 -6.53
N ASP A 143 37.45 -46.98 -7.27
CA ASP A 143 36.15 -46.72 -6.65
C ASP A 143 35.44 -48.05 -6.35
N ASP A 144 35.51 -48.49 -5.11
CA ASP A 144 35.12 -49.82 -4.64
C ASP A 144 33.71 -49.83 -4.03
N ARG A 145 33.07 -51.00 -4.04
CA ARG A 145 31.81 -51.27 -3.31
C ARG A 145 32.05 -52.34 -2.27
N ILE A 146 31.94 -52.01 -0.99
CA ILE A 146 32.29 -52.92 0.10
C ILE A 146 31.07 -53.18 0.97
N PHE A 147 30.73 -54.46 1.14
CA PHE A 147 29.66 -54.95 2.00
C PHE A 147 30.30 -55.78 3.11
N GLY A 148 30.07 -55.40 4.37
CA GLY A 148 30.50 -56.17 5.56
C GLY A 148 29.92 -57.59 5.51
N ASP A 149 28.61 -57.67 5.28
CA ASP A 149 27.89 -58.93 5.13
C ASP A 149 27.47 -59.21 3.65
N THR A 150 26.41 -59.99 3.46
CA THR A 150 25.83 -60.31 2.14
C THR A 150 25.16 -59.11 1.46
N ASP A 151 25.05 -59.16 0.12
CA ASP A 151 24.37 -58.13 -0.69
C ASP A 151 22.87 -58.00 -0.35
N PRO A 152 22.35 -56.77 -0.13
CA PRO A 152 20.92 -56.50 0.14
C PRO A 152 19.93 -57.01 -0.93
N GLY A 153 20.39 -57.36 -2.14
CA GLY A 153 19.56 -57.98 -3.18
C GLY A 153 19.29 -59.48 -3.00
N ALA A 154 20.00 -60.15 -2.09
CA ALA A 154 19.84 -61.57 -1.82
C ALA A 154 18.71 -61.78 -0.80
N GLN A 155 17.61 -62.44 -1.19
CA GLN A 155 16.57 -62.85 -0.24
C GLN A 155 17.12 -63.89 0.73
N ASP A 156 17.69 -63.48 1.85
CA ASP A 156 18.05 -64.44 2.89
C ASP A 156 16.85 -64.76 3.79
N THR A 157 16.66 -66.07 3.97
CA THR A 157 15.63 -66.72 4.77
C THR A 157 16.25 -67.44 5.99
N GLY A 158 17.52 -67.18 6.30
CA GLY A 158 18.24 -67.74 7.43
C GLY A 158 18.85 -66.64 8.31
N ASN A 159 18.79 -66.86 9.61
CA ASN A 159 19.38 -66.02 10.64
C ASN A 159 20.92 -66.18 10.62
N VAL A 160 21.59 -65.69 9.57
CA VAL A 160 23.07 -65.67 9.47
C VAL A 160 23.60 -64.72 10.54
N ALA A 161 24.65 -65.13 11.24
CA ALA A 161 25.11 -64.46 12.45
C ALA A 161 25.84 -63.16 12.10
N ALA A 162 25.21 -62.02 12.37
CA ALA A 162 25.83 -60.69 12.41
C ALA A 162 27.16 -60.72 13.17
N GLY A 163 28.19 -60.04 12.65
CA GLY A 163 29.44 -59.85 13.38
C GLY A 163 30.13 -58.52 13.09
N ASP A 164 31.27 -58.33 13.74
CA ASP A 164 31.93 -57.03 13.89
C ASP A 164 33.02 -56.83 12.83
N ASP A 165 32.68 -56.26 11.68
CA ASP A 165 33.59 -56.15 10.54
C ASP A 165 34.60 -54.99 10.68
N THR A 166 35.77 -55.14 10.07
CA THR A 166 36.78 -54.09 9.92
C THR A 166 37.01 -53.81 8.44
N ILE A 167 36.65 -52.61 8.00
CA ILE A 167 36.68 -52.17 6.60
C ILE A 167 37.66 -51.01 6.45
N ASP A 168 38.55 -51.10 5.46
CA ASP A 168 39.45 -50.03 5.01
C ASP A 168 39.34 -49.95 3.48
N ALA A 169 38.64 -48.94 2.97
CA ALA A 169 38.29 -48.86 1.56
C ALA A 169 39.47 -48.46 0.66
N GLY A 170 40.44 -47.72 1.20
CA GLY A 170 41.69 -47.41 0.49
C GLY A 170 41.67 -46.06 -0.20
N SER A 171 41.74 -46.02 -1.53
CA SER A 171 41.74 -44.74 -2.28
C SER A 171 40.83 -44.80 -3.48
N GLY A 172 40.07 -43.74 -3.72
CA GLY A 172 38.97 -43.73 -4.68
C GLY A 172 37.72 -43.15 -4.02
N ASP A 173 36.62 -43.04 -4.76
CA ASP A 173 35.33 -42.63 -4.19
C ASP A 173 34.50 -43.88 -3.85
N ASP A 174 34.64 -44.40 -2.63
CA ASP A 174 34.16 -45.73 -2.25
C ASP A 174 32.71 -45.73 -1.73
N VAL A 175 32.01 -46.86 -1.84
CA VAL A 175 30.66 -47.08 -1.27
C VAL A 175 30.70 -48.26 -0.31
N ILE A 176 30.36 -48.01 0.95
CA ILE A 176 30.51 -48.98 2.04
C ILE A 176 29.17 -49.21 2.74
N ILE A 177 28.83 -50.49 2.97
CA ILE A 177 27.67 -50.92 3.74
C ILE A 177 28.18 -51.89 4.80
N GLY A 178 28.23 -51.45 6.06
CA GLY A 178 28.83 -52.23 7.16
C GLY A 178 28.03 -53.45 7.58
N GLY A 179 26.70 -53.48 7.39
CA GLY A 179 25.86 -54.57 7.91
C GLY A 179 25.66 -54.54 9.43
N PRO A 180 24.86 -55.45 10.01
CA PRO A 180 24.63 -55.58 11.45
C PRO A 180 25.89 -55.99 12.21
N GLY A 181 26.18 -55.29 13.31
CA GLY A 181 27.35 -55.57 14.13
C GLY A 181 27.91 -54.29 14.75
N THR A 182 29.06 -54.39 15.41
CA THR A 182 29.88 -53.24 15.82
C THR A 182 31.06 -53.14 14.86
N ASN A 183 30.88 -52.44 13.74
CA ASN A 183 31.88 -52.41 12.68
C ASN A 183 32.93 -51.30 12.91
N THR A 184 34.09 -51.42 12.28
CA THR A 184 35.11 -50.37 12.19
C THR A 184 35.33 -50.06 10.72
N ILE A 185 35.02 -48.84 10.27
CA ILE A 185 35.05 -48.45 8.85
C ILE A 185 35.99 -47.26 8.67
N ASP A 186 36.92 -47.37 7.74
CA ASP A 186 37.78 -46.30 7.25
C ASP A 186 37.57 -46.18 5.73
N GLY A 187 37.09 -45.04 5.24
CA GLY A 187 36.96 -44.80 3.79
C GLY A 187 38.31 -44.53 3.12
N GLY A 188 39.32 -44.11 3.89
CA GLY A 188 40.62 -43.81 3.33
C GLY A 188 40.67 -42.47 2.59
N ALA A 189 41.00 -42.48 1.30
CA ALA A 189 41.31 -41.28 0.52
C ALA A 189 40.42 -41.13 -0.73
N GLY A 190 39.43 -40.24 -0.64
CA GLY A 190 38.63 -39.77 -1.76
C GLY A 190 37.36 -39.12 -1.25
N PHE A 191 36.25 -39.29 -1.96
CA PHE A 191 34.92 -38.92 -1.47
C PHE A 191 34.11 -40.18 -1.19
N ASP A 192 34.11 -40.61 0.06
CA ASP A 192 33.60 -41.93 0.43
C ASP A 192 32.17 -41.86 0.99
N THR A 193 31.37 -42.86 0.65
CA THR A 193 29.96 -42.99 1.04
C THR A 193 29.76 -44.19 1.96
N VAL A 194 29.16 -43.98 3.13
CA VAL A 194 28.58 -45.07 3.94
C VAL A 194 27.07 -45.03 3.82
N SER A 195 26.46 -46.18 3.50
CA SER A 195 25.02 -46.31 3.30
C SER A 195 24.40 -47.30 4.28
N TYR A 196 23.28 -46.88 4.88
CA TYR A 196 22.42 -47.71 5.72
C TYR A 196 21.06 -48.02 5.09
N LEU A 197 20.91 -47.66 3.81
CA LEU A 197 19.66 -47.81 3.07
C LEU A 197 19.22 -49.29 3.00
N ASP A 198 18.08 -49.59 3.65
CA ASP A 198 17.30 -50.83 3.66
C ASP A 198 18.08 -52.15 3.56
N TYR A 199 18.65 -52.58 4.69
CA TYR A 199 19.17 -53.94 4.86
C TYR A 199 18.14 -54.94 5.42
N TYR A 200 16.95 -54.51 5.90
CA TYR A 200 16.00 -55.42 6.56
C TYR A 200 14.49 -55.04 6.47
N ASP A 201 13.87 -55.17 5.29
CA ASP A 201 12.40 -55.19 5.19
C ASP A 201 11.84 -56.59 5.51
N ASN A 202 11.70 -56.91 6.80
CA ASN A 202 10.96 -58.09 7.25
C ASN A 202 9.87 -57.78 8.30
N GLY A 203 9.42 -56.52 8.39
CA GLY A 203 8.15 -56.16 9.04
C GLY A 203 8.02 -56.40 10.55
N TYR A 204 9.11 -56.63 11.30
CA TYR A 204 9.08 -56.87 12.76
C TYR A 204 10.08 -56.06 13.60
N LEU A 205 10.91 -55.20 12.99
CA LEU A 205 12.06 -54.55 13.62
C LEU A 205 11.99 -53.03 13.38
N THR A 206 12.25 -52.21 14.41
CA THR A 206 12.35 -50.75 14.30
C THR A 206 13.81 -50.35 14.14
N TYR A 207 14.13 -49.63 13.07
CA TYR A 207 15.48 -49.14 12.74
C TYR A 207 15.51 -47.62 12.72
N TYR A 208 16.62 -47.03 13.15
CA TYR A 208 17.01 -45.66 12.82
C TYR A 208 18.54 -45.56 12.86
N ALA A 209 19.11 -44.75 11.97
CA ALA A 209 20.52 -44.39 11.98
C ALA A 209 20.72 -43.18 12.89
N SER A 210 21.61 -43.30 13.88
CA SER A 210 22.10 -42.16 14.65
C SER A 210 23.57 -41.92 14.37
N VAL A 211 23.89 -40.82 13.67
CA VAL A 211 25.27 -40.39 13.37
C VAL A 211 25.61 -39.19 14.25
N ASP A 212 26.60 -39.33 15.14
CA ASP A 212 27.09 -38.22 15.97
C ASP A 212 28.61 -38.02 15.76
N LEU A 213 28.96 -36.94 15.05
CA LEU A 213 30.34 -36.57 14.75
C LEU A 213 30.97 -35.60 15.77
N THR A 214 30.33 -35.34 16.91
CA THR A 214 30.77 -34.30 17.88
C THR A 214 31.95 -34.70 18.75
N THR A 215 32.24 -36.00 18.92
CA THR A 215 33.37 -36.50 19.72
C THR A 215 34.57 -36.84 18.82
N GLY A 216 35.61 -36.00 18.85
CA GLY A 216 36.74 -36.12 17.93
C GLY A 216 37.49 -37.46 18.02
N GLN A 217 37.87 -37.95 16.83
CA GLN A 217 38.81 -39.03 16.48
C GLN A 217 38.24 -40.46 16.31
N SER A 218 36.98 -40.74 16.65
CA SER A 218 36.28 -41.98 16.26
C SER A 218 34.78 -41.69 16.16
N ARG A 219 34.23 -41.78 14.95
CA ARG A 219 32.86 -41.33 14.63
C ARG A 219 31.91 -42.46 15.01
N LEU A 220 30.92 -42.19 15.85
CA LEU A 220 29.96 -43.20 16.30
C LEU A 220 28.75 -43.17 15.36
N ILE A 221 28.46 -44.29 14.73
CA ILE A 221 27.15 -44.55 14.13
C ILE A 221 26.48 -45.61 15.00
N ALA A 222 25.45 -45.21 15.75
CA ALA A 222 24.65 -46.13 16.54
C ALA A 222 23.50 -46.64 15.67
N LEU A 223 23.47 -47.95 15.44
CA LEU A 223 22.31 -48.67 14.92
C LEU A 223 21.61 -49.32 16.12
N ASP A 224 20.51 -48.72 16.56
CA ASP A 224 19.67 -49.32 17.59
C ASP A 224 18.77 -50.40 16.94
N LEU A 225 19.18 -51.66 17.02
CA LEU A 225 18.39 -52.83 16.59
C LEU A 225 17.48 -53.31 17.73
N TYR A 226 16.15 -53.25 17.53
CA TYR A 226 15.18 -53.80 18.50
C TYR A 226 14.30 -54.90 17.88
N ASP A 227 14.47 -56.14 18.36
CA ASP A 227 13.73 -57.32 17.84
C ASP A 227 12.45 -57.72 18.58
N GLY A 228 12.03 -56.91 19.54
CA GLY A 228 10.89 -57.24 20.40
C GLY A 228 11.19 -58.31 21.47
N SER A 229 12.41 -58.87 21.51
CA SER A 229 12.83 -59.85 22.51
C SER A 229 14.24 -59.62 23.10
N GLN A 230 15.17 -58.99 22.38
CA GLN A 230 16.45 -58.45 22.89
C GLN A 230 16.90 -57.19 22.12
N TYR A 231 17.62 -56.30 22.80
CA TYR A 231 18.40 -55.22 22.18
C TYR A 231 19.74 -55.81 21.72
N VAL A 232 20.04 -55.75 20.43
CA VAL A 232 21.40 -56.01 19.92
C VAL A 232 22.02 -54.64 19.68
N TYR A 233 22.82 -54.16 20.63
CA TYR A 233 23.55 -52.91 20.48
C TYR A 233 24.74 -53.13 19.56
N GLY A 234 24.72 -52.57 18.36
CA GLY A 234 25.88 -52.47 17.46
C GLY A 234 26.27 -51.00 17.29
N PHE A 235 27.55 -50.69 17.47
CA PHE A 235 28.08 -49.33 17.26
C PHE A 235 29.15 -49.38 16.19
N ASP A 236 28.91 -48.76 15.04
CA ASP A 236 29.93 -48.63 14.02
C ASP A 236 30.87 -47.46 14.36
N TYR A 237 32.16 -47.69 14.20
CA TYR A 237 33.21 -46.70 14.31
C TYR A 237 33.68 -46.32 12.92
N VAL A 238 33.23 -45.17 12.42
CA VAL A 238 33.57 -44.73 11.06
C VAL A 238 34.66 -43.64 11.05
N SER A 239 35.43 -43.54 9.97
CA SER A 239 36.48 -42.53 9.77
C SER A 239 36.70 -42.28 8.28
N ASN A 240 37.12 -41.05 7.91
CA ASN A 240 37.35 -40.63 6.52
C ASN A 240 36.17 -40.97 5.58
N ILE A 241 35.01 -40.41 5.88
CA ILE A 241 33.74 -40.57 5.15
C ILE A 241 33.11 -39.19 4.98
N GLU A 242 32.67 -38.88 3.77
CA GLU A 242 32.12 -37.57 3.40
C GLU A 242 30.62 -37.63 3.14
N HIS A 243 30.06 -38.79 2.83
CA HIS A 243 28.64 -38.97 2.52
C HIS A 243 28.01 -40.08 3.37
N PHE A 244 26.97 -39.73 4.11
CA PHE A 244 26.21 -40.65 4.95
C PHE A 244 24.79 -40.74 4.42
N ILE A 245 24.33 -41.96 4.12
CA ILE A 245 22.96 -42.24 3.69
C ILE A 245 22.25 -43.03 4.79
N GLY A 246 21.07 -42.54 5.18
CA GLY A 246 20.20 -43.07 6.22
C GLY A 246 19.43 -44.32 5.80
N THR A 247 18.37 -44.60 6.55
CA THR A 247 17.45 -45.71 6.39
C THR A 247 16.12 -45.23 5.76
N SER A 248 15.11 -46.10 5.69
CA SER A 248 13.75 -45.69 5.30
C SER A 248 12.86 -45.26 6.48
N MET A 249 13.47 -44.98 7.63
CA MET A 249 12.83 -44.63 8.90
C MET A 249 13.42 -43.32 9.44
N ALA A 250 12.79 -42.76 10.48
CA ALA A 250 13.22 -41.50 11.09
C ALA A 250 14.62 -41.56 11.72
N ASP A 251 15.58 -40.91 11.08
CA ASP A 251 17.00 -40.88 11.41
C ASP A 251 17.43 -39.60 12.14
N GLN A 252 18.58 -39.65 12.79
CA GLN A 252 19.19 -38.49 13.46
C GLN A 252 20.69 -38.37 13.12
N MET A 253 21.07 -37.36 12.33
CA MET A 253 22.46 -37.16 11.93
C MET A 253 22.96 -35.79 12.39
N THR A 254 24.14 -35.74 13.01
CA THR A 254 24.75 -34.51 13.52
C THR A 254 26.20 -34.38 13.06
N GLY A 255 26.47 -33.26 12.40
CA GLY A 255 27.76 -32.84 11.90
C GLY A 255 28.79 -32.51 12.99
N PRO A 256 30.08 -32.47 12.64
CA PRO A 256 31.15 -32.33 13.61
C PRO A 256 31.27 -30.90 14.14
N ALA A 257 31.49 -30.78 15.45
CA ALA A 257 31.57 -29.48 16.12
C ALA A 257 32.83 -28.66 15.79
N ASN A 258 33.91 -29.27 15.28
CA ASN A 258 35.22 -28.62 15.05
C ASN A 258 36.00 -29.22 13.86
N PHE A 259 35.42 -29.25 12.66
CA PHE A 259 36.09 -29.78 11.48
C PHE A 259 36.50 -28.67 10.50
N THR A 260 37.68 -28.78 9.89
CA THR A 260 38.15 -27.87 8.83
C THR A 260 38.53 -28.73 7.65
N LEU A 261 37.64 -28.85 6.67
CA LEU A 261 37.97 -29.48 5.39
C LEU A 261 39.00 -28.59 4.68
N THR A 262 40.12 -29.18 4.27
CA THR A 262 41.17 -28.46 3.55
C THR A 262 40.87 -28.31 2.06
N ASP A 263 39.87 -29.05 1.56
CA ASP A 263 39.34 -28.98 0.21
C ASP A 263 37.85 -28.65 0.27
N GLN A 264 37.34 -27.87 -0.69
CA GLN A 264 36.02 -27.22 -0.67
C GLN A 264 34.81 -28.18 -0.80
N THR A 265 34.90 -29.41 -0.33
CA THR A 265 33.85 -30.44 -0.37
C THR A 265 32.93 -30.31 0.85
N ARG A 266 31.62 -30.55 0.66
CA ARG A 266 30.65 -30.58 1.77
C ARG A 266 30.56 -32.00 2.33
N ILE A 267 30.46 -32.14 3.65
CA ILE A 267 29.96 -33.40 4.23
C ILE A 267 28.47 -33.48 3.89
N THR A 268 28.03 -34.63 3.37
CA THR A 268 26.66 -34.86 2.95
C THR A 268 25.98 -35.82 3.93
N PHE A 269 24.83 -35.40 4.45
CA PHE A 269 23.90 -36.24 5.20
C PHE A 269 22.62 -36.38 4.36
N ASP A 270 22.26 -37.61 4.02
CA ASP A 270 21.04 -37.95 3.30
C ASP A 270 20.17 -38.83 4.21
N GLY A 271 19.01 -38.35 4.63
CA GLY A 271 18.05 -39.06 5.48
C GLY A 271 17.27 -40.15 4.73
N ALA A 272 17.21 -40.07 3.41
CA ALA A 272 16.48 -40.96 2.52
C ALA A 272 14.94 -40.94 2.69
N ALA A 273 14.34 -41.74 3.57
CA ALA A 273 12.90 -41.69 3.81
C ALA A 273 12.65 -41.83 5.30
N GLY A 274 11.58 -41.23 5.82
CA GLY A 274 11.40 -41.11 7.26
C GLY A 274 11.21 -39.65 7.64
N ASN A 275 11.00 -39.39 8.93
CA ASN A 275 10.95 -38.03 9.45
C ASN A 275 12.26 -37.75 10.18
N ASP A 276 13.23 -37.23 9.44
CA ASP A 276 14.62 -37.21 9.82
C ASP A 276 14.99 -35.92 10.55
N THR A 277 16.02 -35.96 11.37
CA THR A 277 16.60 -34.77 12.01
C THR A 277 18.09 -34.69 11.68
N LEU A 278 18.42 -33.79 10.76
CA LEU A 278 19.78 -33.57 10.28
C LEU A 278 20.30 -32.24 10.82
N THR A 279 21.45 -32.25 11.50
CA THR A 279 22.04 -31.06 12.12
C THR A 279 23.46 -30.84 11.60
N GLY A 280 23.72 -29.68 11.02
CA GLY A 280 25.04 -29.22 10.59
C GLY A 280 26.00 -28.94 11.75
N GLY A 281 27.28 -28.88 11.41
CA GLY A 281 28.41 -28.67 12.32
C GLY A 281 28.99 -27.26 12.22
N ALA A 282 30.32 -27.18 12.20
CA ALA A 282 31.07 -25.93 12.02
C ALA A 282 31.64 -25.76 10.59
N GLY A 283 31.44 -26.76 9.71
CA GLY A 283 31.88 -26.77 8.32
C GLY A 283 30.76 -26.36 7.35
N ALA A 284 30.96 -26.62 6.06
CA ALA A 284 29.90 -26.53 5.06
C ALA A 284 29.30 -27.92 4.86
N GLU A 285 28.02 -28.09 5.17
CA GLU A 285 27.32 -29.37 5.03
C GLU A 285 26.21 -29.32 3.96
N ALA A 286 25.91 -30.48 3.38
CA ALA A 286 24.74 -30.70 2.54
C ALA A 286 23.80 -31.65 3.29
N LEU A 287 22.62 -31.15 3.66
CA LEU A 287 21.59 -31.89 4.39
C LEU A 287 20.46 -32.17 3.41
N TYR A 288 20.20 -33.44 3.13
CA TYR A 288 19.10 -33.93 2.30
C TYR A 288 18.15 -34.73 3.19
N GLY A 289 16.93 -34.26 3.42
CA GLY A 289 15.93 -34.97 4.24
C GLY A 289 15.42 -36.21 3.53
N GLY A 290 14.81 -36.03 2.35
CA GLY A 290 14.29 -37.11 1.53
C GLY A 290 12.76 -37.15 1.55
N ASP A 291 12.15 -38.32 1.73
CA ASP A 291 10.69 -38.46 1.85
C ASP A 291 10.25 -38.47 3.32
N GLY A 292 9.56 -37.43 3.79
CA GLY A 292 8.86 -37.34 5.08
C GLY A 292 8.86 -35.92 5.63
N ASP A 293 8.37 -35.72 6.86
CA ASP A 293 8.40 -34.38 7.49
C ASP A 293 9.72 -34.21 8.26
N ASP A 294 10.73 -33.58 7.65
CA ASP A 294 12.11 -33.55 8.12
C ASP A 294 12.48 -32.26 8.87
N VAL A 295 13.54 -32.34 9.68
CA VAL A 295 14.10 -31.22 10.45
C VAL A 295 15.56 -31.04 10.09
N LEU A 296 15.88 -29.97 9.34
CA LEU A 296 17.23 -29.68 8.87
C LEU A 296 17.76 -28.43 9.59
N ASP A 297 18.75 -28.57 10.46
CA ASP A 297 19.38 -27.49 11.23
C ASP A 297 20.75 -27.15 10.66
N SER A 298 20.99 -25.90 10.27
CA SER A 298 22.27 -25.49 9.67
C SER A 298 23.45 -25.55 10.65
N GLY A 299 23.22 -25.66 11.96
CA GLY A 299 24.31 -25.60 12.95
C GLY A 299 24.75 -24.18 13.30
N GLY A 300 25.21 -24.00 14.54
CA GLY A 300 25.27 -22.70 15.23
C GLY A 300 26.62 -21.99 15.32
N ASN A 301 27.65 -22.42 14.59
CA ASN A 301 28.98 -21.80 14.69
C ASN A 301 29.34 -21.13 13.37
N GLY A 302 29.04 -19.83 13.30
CA GLY A 302 29.32 -18.93 12.19
C GLY A 302 30.48 -19.42 11.32
N ASN A 303 30.08 -19.89 10.14
CA ASN A 303 30.89 -20.38 9.05
C ASN A 303 32.31 -19.82 9.12
N ILE A 304 33.26 -20.64 9.55
CA ILE A 304 34.68 -20.31 9.50
C ILE A 304 35.15 -20.31 8.03
N ASP A 305 34.27 -20.74 7.10
CA ASP A 305 34.52 -20.88 5.68
C ASP A 305 33.59 -20.01 4.79
N TYR A 306 33.98 -19.84 3.53
CA TYR A 306 33.31 -19.00 2.53
C TYR A 306 32.05 -19.63 1.90
N ILE A 307 31.66 -20.85 2.29
CA ILE A 307 30.62 -21.65 1.63
C ILE A 307 29.49 -21.97 2.61
N ALA A 308 28.27 -21.50 2.32
CA ALA A 308 27.08 -21.75 3.13
C ALA A 308 26.62 -23.21 3.10
N ASP A 309 25.89 -23.66 4.13
CA ASP A 309 25.26 -24.98 4.13
C ASP A 309 24.20 -25.08 3.03
N LEU A 310 23.95 -26.28 2.54
CA LEU A 310 22.88 -26.61 1.61
C LEU A 310 21.85 -27.47 2.34
N LEU A 311 20.60 -27.02 2.39
CA LEU A 311 19.50 -27.76 3.03
C LEU A 311 18.44 -28.04 1.97
N ALA A 312 18.05 -29.30 1.81
CA ALA A 312 16.99 -29.74 0.92
C ALA A 312 16.13 -30.77 1.66
N GLY A 313 14.91 -30.36 2.03
CA GLY A 313 13.97 -31.15 2.81
C GLY A 313 13.48 -32.35 2.03
N GLY A 314 12.96 -32.15 0.81
CA GLY A 314 12.49 -33.25 -0.01
C GLY A 314 10.98 -33.28 -0.01
N GLN A 315 10.30 -34.43 0.06
CA GLN A 315 8.83 -34.52 0.05
C GLN A 315 8.28 -34.56 1.47
N GLY A 316 7.34 -33.69 1.81
CA GLY A 316 6.73 -33.62 3.15
C GLY A 316 6.69 -32.18 3.63
N ASN A 317 6.34 -31.94 4.89
CA ASN A 317 6.34 -30.60 5.47
C ASN A 317 7.59 -30.42 6.33
N ASP A 318 8.61 -29.85 5.72
CA ASP A 318 9.94 -29.79 6.28
C ASP A 318 10.16 -28.53 7.11
N ARG A 319 11.08 -28.64 8.06
CA ARG A 319 11.43 -27.56 8.98
C ARG A 319 12.92 -27.27 8.94
N TYR A 320 13.26 -26.12 8.39
CA TYR A 320 14.63 -25.62 8.27
C TYR A 320 15.00 -24.70 9.45
N LEU A 321 15.95 -25.07 10.30
CA LEU A 321 16.44 -24.26 11.41
C LEU A 321 17.72 -23.54 10.96
N LEU A 322 17.61 -22.24 10.73
CA LEU A 322 18.68 -21.42 10.19
C LEU A 322 19.38 -20.65 11.30
N ARG A 323 20.51 -21.18 11.79
CA ARG A 323 21.34 -20.54 12.83
C ARG A 323 22.50 -19.72 12.24
N GLY A 324 22.74 -19.85 10.93
CA GLY A 324 23.75 -19.13 10.15
C GLY A 324 23.32 -18.97 8.69
N PRO A 325 24.17 -18.47 7.77
CA PRO A 325 23.84 -18.39 6.35
C PRO A 325 23.74 -19.80 5.73
N ALA A 326 22.61 -20.10 5.08
CA ALA A 326 22.42 -21.34 4.34
C ALA A 326 21.59 -21.13 3.06
N GLU A 327 21.75 -22.05 2.10
CA GLU A 327 20.96 -22.15 0.89
C GLU A 327 19.91 -23.24 1.06
N ILE A 328 18.63 -22.89 0.94
CA ILE A 328 17.52 -23.85 0.98
C ILE A 328 17.06 -24.14 -0.44
N VAL A 329 16.94 -25.42 -0.78
CA VAL A 329 16.45 -25.90 -2.06
C VAL A 329 15.14 -26.65 -1.85
N GLU A 330 14.07 -26.11 -2.42
CA GLU A 330 12.71 -26.64 -2.32
C GLU A 330 12.11 -26.77 -3.73
N ALA A 331 11.63 -27.95 -4.11
CA ALA A 331 10.97 -28.16 -5.40
C ALA A 331 9.45 -27.94 -5.30
N TRP A 332 8.81 -27.81 -6.45
CA TRP A 332 7.39 -27.49 -6.50
C TRP A 332 6.51 -28.66 -6.06
N GLY A 333 5.58 -28.41 -5.14
CA GLY A 333 4.55 -29.36 -4.73
C GLY A 333 5.05 -30.42 -3.74
N GLN A 334 6.14 -30.13 -3.04
CA GLN A 334 6.73 -31.04 -2.08
C GLN A 334 6.15 -30.94 -0.67
N GLY A 335 5.57 -29.81 -0.30
CA GLY A 335 5.22 -29.60 1.09
C GLY A 335 4.50 -28.31 1.38
N ASN A 336 4.29 -28.05 2.67
CA ASN A 336 4.12 -26.72 3.22
C ASN A 336 5.21 -26.51 4.28
N ASP A 337 6.28 -25.85 3.85
CA ASP A 337 7.56 -25.91 4.53
C ASP A 337 7.79 -24.68 5.41
N THR A 338 8.60 -24.85 6.46
CA THR A 338 8.82 -23.83 7.48
C THR A 338 10.29 -23.54 7.70
N VAL A 339 10.67 -22.28 7.48
CA VAL A 339 11.98 -21.76 7.88
C VAL A 339 11.88 -21.12 9.26
N VAL A 340 12.77 -21.48 10.18
CA VAL A 340 12.92 -20.88 11.51
C VAL A 340 14.32 -20.28 11.61
N ALA A 341 14.42 -18.96 11.62
CA ALA A 341 15.68 -18.26 11.44
C ALA A 341 16.12 -17.44 12.65
N ASP A 342 17.39 -17.59 13.03
CA ASP A 342 18.11 -16.76 14.01
C ASP A 342 18.70 -15.49 13.35
N ILE A 343 18.41 -15.25 12.07
CA ILE A 343 18.85 -14.11 11.27
C ILE A 343 17.70 -13.62 10.38
N GLY A 344 17.87 -12.45 9.75
CA GLY A 344 16.92 -11.99 8.73
C GLY A 344 16.94 -12.90 7.51
N TYR A 345 15.75 -13.21 6.98
CA TYR A 345 15.61 -14.18 5.90
C TYR A 345 14.56 -13.75 4.87
N THR A 346 14.82 -14.13 3.61
CA THR A 346 13.89 -13.99 2.49
C THR A 346 13.57 -15.38 1.98
N LEU A 347 12.29 -15.77 2.00
CA LEU A 347 11.84 -17.05 1.48
C LEU A 347 12.23 -17.19 0.00
N GLY A 348 12.88 -18.32 -0.31
CA GLY A 348 13.12 -18.79 -1.67
C GLY A 348 11.83 -19.23 -2.35
N TYR A 349 11.94 -19.83 -3.54
CA TYR A 349 10.76 -20.40 -4.21
C TYR A 349 10.18 -21.58 -3.42
N ASN A 350 8.86 -21.78 -3.49
CA ASN A 350 8.16 -22.93 -2.91
C ASN A 350 8.21 -23.06 -1.38
N LEU A 351 8.67 -22.04 -0.65
CA LEU A 351 8.61 -22.00 0.81
C LEU A 351 7.42 -21.14 1.26
N GLU A 352 6.65 -21.61 2.24
CA GLU A 352 5.42 -20.95 2.67
C GLU A 352 5.58 -20.20 4.00
N ASN A 353 6.33 -20.74 4.96
CA ASN A 353 6.33 -20.24 6.33
C ASN A 353 7.72 -19.76 6.78
N LEU A 354 7.79 -18.61 7.43
CA LEU A 354 9.00 -18.07 8.04
C LEU A 354 8.72 -17.61 9.48
N THR A 355 9.50 -18.10 10.44
CA THR A 355 9.48 -17.66 11.83
C THR A 355 10.85 -17.13 12.24
N LEU A 356 10.93 -15.89 12.71
CA LEU A 356 12.14 -15.35 13.33
C LEU A 356 12.21 -15.79 14.79
N THR A 357 13.36 -16.29 15.23
CA THR A 357 13.60 -16.55 16.65
C THR A 357 14.03 -15.29 17.37
N GLU A 358 14.07 -15.33 18.70
CA GLU A 358 14.59 -14.23 19.52
C GLU A 358 16.07 -13.89 19.21
N ALA A 359 16.85 -14.85 18.68
CA ALA A 359 18.25 -14.61 18.32
C ALA A 359 18.38 -13.66 17.12
N ALA A 360 17.36 -13.59 16.26
CA ALA A 360 17.35 -12.69 15.09
C ALA A 360 17.28 -11.20 15.47
N GLY A 361 16.79 -10.86 16.66
CA GLY A 361 16.58 -9.47 17.07
C GLY A 361 15.70 -8.72 16.07
N ALA A 362 16.03 -7.46 15.76
CA ALA A 362 15.27 -6.58 14.87
C ALA A 362 15.44 -6.90 13.37
N ALA A 363 15.48 -8.18 13.02
CA ALA A 363 15.68 -8.66 11.65
C ALA A 363 14.42 -8.50 10.78
N SER A 364 14.59 -8.72 9.47
CA SER A 364 13.49 -8.72 8.50
C SER A 364 13.06 -10.14 8.15
N ALA A 365 11.76 -10.36 8.05
CA ALA A 365 11.14 -11.54 7.48
C ALA A 365 10.48 -11.17 6.16
N ILE A 366 10.93 -11.77 5.05
CA ILE A 366 10.47 -11.40 3.71
C ILE A 366 9.95 -12.65 3.01
N GLY A 367 8.73 -12.57 2.48
CA GLY A 367 8.08 -13.63 1.73
C GLY A 367 8.54 -13.72 0.27
N ASN A 368 7.75 -14.45 -0.52
CA ASN A 368 7.92 -14.67 -1.95
C ASN A 368 6.61 -14.33 -2.70
N VAL A 369 6.26 -15.05 -3.76
CA VAL A 369 5.03 -14.77 -4.54
C VAL A 369 3.84 -15.64 -4.13
N LEU A 370 4.04 -16.55 -3.18
CA LEU A 370 3.05 -17.48 -2.64
C LEU A 370 2.32 -16.85 -1.45
N ASP A 371 1.32 -17.56 -0.94
CA ASP A 371 0.60 -17.18 0.27
C ASP A 371 1.48 -17.54 1.49
N ASN A 372 2.23 -16.57 2.04
CA ASN A 372 3.18 -16.83 3.12
C ASN A 372 2.62 -16.56 4.52
N THR A 373 3.10 -17.31 5.52
CA THR A 373 2.95 -16.95 6.94
C THR A 373 4.29 -16.47 7.49
N LEU A 374 4.39 -15.18 7.83
CA LEU A 374 5.59 -14.56 8.39
C LEU A 374 5.36 -14.24 9.87
N THR A 375 6.19 -14.79 10.76
CA THR A 375 6.14 -14.56 12.21
C THR A 375 7.44 -13.92 12.69
N GLY A 376 7.36 -12.74 13.31
CA GLY A 376 8.47 -12.05 13.97
C GLY A 376 8.69 -12.53 15.41
N ASN A 377 9.48 -11.76 16.16
CA ASN A 377 9.93 -12.03 17.52
C ASN A 377 9.58 -10.85 18.47
N SER A 378 10.29 -10.71 19.59
CA SER A 378 10.03 -9.63 20.57
C SER A 378 10.71 -8.28 20.25
N ALA A 379 11.40 -8.17 19.12
CA ALA A 379 12.06 -6.96 18.67
C ALA A 379 11.36 -6.38 17.43
N ASN A 380 11.61 -5.10 17.16
CA ASN A 380 11.05 -4.37 16.03
C ASN A 380 11.44 -5.00 14.69
N ASN A 381 10.57 -5.82 14.11
CA ASN A 381 10.76 -6.54 12.87
C ASN A 381 10.13 -5.82 11.68
N TYR A 382 10.68 -6.12 10.50
CA TYR A 382 10.13 -5.70 9.21
C TYR A 382 9.60 -6.95 8.50
N LEU A 383 8.29 -7.00 8.27
CA LEU A 383 7.59 -8.13 7.67
C LEU A 383 7.03 -7.71 6.30
N ASP A 384 7.50 -8.34 5.22
CA ASP A 384 7.08 -8.02 3.84
C ASP A 384 6.62 -9.29 3.13
N GLY A 385 5.31 -9.46 2.99
CA GLY A 385 4.70 -10.62 2.33
C GLY A 385 4.95 -10.69 0.82
N ARG A 386 5.31 -9.57 0.17
CA ARG A 386 5.43 -9.45 -1.29
C ARG A 386 4.15 -9.85 -2.05
N GLY A 387 4.14 -10.98 -2.77
CA GLY A 387 2.99 -11.44 -3.55
C GLY A 387 2.06 -12.31 -2.71
N GLY A 388 1.01 -12.87 -3.31
CA GLY A 388 0.11 -13.80 -2.61
C GLY A 388 -0.80 -13.15 -1.56
N GLN A 389 -1.43 -13.99 -0.74
CA GLN A 389 -2.28 -13.64 0.40
C GLN A 389 -1.55 -14.02 1.69
N ASN A 390 -0.90 -13.05 2.31
CA ASN A 390 0.02 -13.34 3.41
C ASN A 390 -0.64 -13.20 4.77
N THR A 391 -0.15 -13.94 5.75
CA THR A 391 -0.41 -13.69 7.18
C THR A 391 0.87 -13.16 7.81
N LEU A 392 0.82 -11.93 8.32
CA LEU A 392 1.96 -11.26 8.96
C LEU A 392 1.69 -11.12 10.47
N ILE A 393 2.58 -11.67 11.29
CA ILE A 393 2.48 -11.72 12.75
C ILE A 393 3.76 -11.13 13.34
N GLY A 394 3.73 -9.90 13.84
CA GLY A 394 4.93 -9.15 14.26
C GLY A 394 5.55 -9.69 15.54
N GLY A 395 4.72 -9.91 16.57
CA GLY A 395 5.21 -10.36 17.86
C GLY A 395 5.15 -9.22 18.86
N ALA A 396 6.25 -8.91 19.54
CA ALA A 396 6.32 -7.72 20.39
C ALA A 396 7.41 -6.78 19.88
N GLY A 397 7.42 -5.54 20.35
CA GLY A 397 8.23 -4.49 19.74
C GLY A 397 7.39 -3.67 18.77
N ASN A 398 8.01 -2.69 18.12
CA ASN A 398 7.34 -1.81 17.17
C ASN A 398 7.60 -2.31 15.75
N ASP A 399 6.68 -3.11 15.23
CA ASP A 399 6.83 -3.83 13.98
C ASP A 399 6.35 -3.01 12.78
N THR A 400 6.89 -3.34 11.61
CA THR A 400 6.47 -2.75 10.34
C THR A 400 6.02 -3.84 9.37
N TYR A 401 4.75 -3.76 8.99
CA TYR A 401 4.10 -4.64 8.02
C TYR A 401 4.04 -3.96 6.66
N ILE A 402 4.54 -4.63 5.62
CA ILE A 402 4.33 -4.22 4.24
C ILE A 402 3.24 -5.11 3.64
N VAL A 403 2.10 -4.48 3.35
CA VAL A 403 0.95 -5.15 2.76
C VAL A 403 0.72 -4.62 1.35
N HIS A 404 0.62 -5.53 0.39
CA HIS A 404 0.53 -5.18 -1.02
C HIS A 404 -0.88 -5.42 -1.54
N ALA A 405 -1.35 -4.55 -2.44
CA ALA A 405 -2.58 -4.80 -3.17
C ALA A 405 -2.34 -5.66 -4.42
N LEU A 406 -3.34 -6.46 -4.80
CA LEU A 406 -3.29 -7.16 -6.08
C LEU A 406 -3.19 -6.15 -7.25
N PRO A 407 -2.31 -6.42 -8.24
CA PRO A 407 -2.28 -5.65 -9.47
C PRO A 407 -3.68 -5.64 -10.12
N ASN A 408 -4.24 -4.45 -10.31
CA ASN A 408 -5.51 -4.17 -11.00
C ASN A 408 -6.82 -4.38 -10.22
N SER A 409 -6.83 -4.87 -8.97
CA SER A 409 -8.07 -4.89 -8.15
C SER A 409 -8.08 -3.86 -7.03
N GLY A 410 -6.89 -3.49 -6.51
CA GLY A 410 -6.77 -2.59 -5.35
C GLY A 410 -7.27 -3.20 -4.03
N THR A 411 -7.68 -4.47 -4.03
CA THR A 411 -8.12 -5.21 -2.85
C THR A 411 -6.90 -5.77 -2.11
N LEU A 412 -6.84 -5.54 -0.80
CA LEU A 412 -5.89 -6.17 0.10
C LEU A 412 -6.24 -7.65 0.30
N LEU A 413 -5.22 -8.50 0.23
CA LEU A 413 -5.35 -9.91 0.56
C LEU A 413 -4.56 -10.31 1.81
N ASP A 414 -3.60 -9.49 2.22
CA ASP A 414 -2.80 -9.75 3.40
C ASP A 414 -3.60 -9.55 4.70
N SER A 415 -3.34 -10.40 5.68
CA SER A 415 -3.85 -10.35 7.04
C SER A 415 -2.73 -9.99 8.00
N VAL A 416 -2.95 -8.97 8.83
CA VAL A 416 -2.02 -8.58 9.90
C VAL A 416 -2.62 -9.02 11.24
N ILE A 417 -1.83 -9.73 12.05
CA ILE A 417 -2.23 -10.20 13.38
C ILE A 417 -1.32 -9.53 14.40
N GLU A 418 -1.94 -8.75 15.29
CA GLU A 418 -1.31 -8.08 16.41
C GLU A 418 -2.11 -8.32 17.70
N TYR A 419 -1.43 -8.37 18.84
CA TYR A 419 -2.08 -8.47 20.15
C TYR A 419 -1.86 -7.23 21.01
N ALA A 420 -2.82 -6.98 21.89
CA ALA A 420 -2.82 -5.80 22.74
C ALA A 420 -1.54 -5.67 23.60
N GLY A 421 -0.93 -4.47 23.56
CA GLY A 421 0.22 -4.11 24.38
C GLY A 421 1.56 -4.69 23.90
N GLN A 422 1.63 -5.12 22.64
CA GLN A 422 2.84 -5.66 22.04
C GLN A 422 3.76 -4.60 21.45
N GLY A 423 3.27 -3.42 21.09
CA GLY A 423 4.07 -2.47 20.34
C GLY A 423 3.40 -1.14 20.10
N ILE A 424 4.06 -0.32 19.28
CA ILE A 424 3.44 0.71 18.46
C ILE A 424 3.77 0.36 17.02
N ASP A 425 2.78 -0.19 16.33
CA ASP A 425 3.03 -0.93 15.08
C ASP A 425 2.60 -0.11 13.87
N THR A 426 3.19 -0.44 12.71
CA THR A 426 3.00 0.32 11.47
C THR A 426 2.65 -0.60 10.31
N ILE A 427 1.51 -0.33 9.68
CA ILE A 427 1.21 -0.88 8.35
C ILE A 427 1.60 0.13 7.28
N ARG A 428 2.37 -0.31 6.29
CA ARG A 428 2.64 0.41 5.04
C ARG A 428 1.92 -0.30 3.90
N SER A 429 1.09 0.42 3.16
CA SER A 429 0.28 -0.17 2.09
C SER A 429 0.31 0.66 0.82
N ASP A 430 0.30 0.01 -0.34
CA ASP A 430 0.08 0.64 -1.65
C ASP A 430 -1.36 0.48 -2.16
N ALA A 431 -2.27 -0.02 -1.30
CA ALA A 431 -3.65 -0.28 -1.66
C ALA A 431 -4.48 0.99 -1.92
N ILE A 432 -5.54 0.83 -2.73
CA ILE A 432 -6.55 1.87 -2.95
C ILE A 432 -7.35 2.11 -1.67
N THR A 433 -7.59 1.06 -0.87
CA THR A 433 -8.31 1.19 0.40
C THR A 433 -7.62 0.33 1.46
N MET A 434 -7.28 0.93 2.60
CA MET A 434 -6.78 0.24 3.78
C MET A 434 -7.61 0.60 5.01
N THR A 435 -8.06 -0.42 5.74
CA THR A 435 -8.79 -0.28 6.99
C THR A 435 -8.02 -0.92 8.13
N LEU A 436 -7.82 -0.20 9.23
CA LEU A 436 -7.23 -0.75 10.44
C LEU A 436 -8.26 -1.53 11.28
N GLN A 437 -9.54 -1.57 10.89
CA GLN A 437 -10.54 -2.37 11.60
C GLN A 437 -10.24 -3.88 11.57
N ILE A 438 -9.53 -4.35 10.53
CA ILE A 438 -9.07 -5.75 10.43
C ILE A 438 -7.76 -6.00 11.20
N ALA A 439 -7.10 -4.94 11.69
CA ALA A 439 -5.88 -4.97 12.49
C ALA A 439 -6.08 -4.09 13.74
N PRO A 440 -6.94 -4.51 14.68
CA PRO A 440 -7.49 -3.64 15.73
C PRO A 440 -6.45 -3.11 16.72
N GLU A 441 -5.28 -3.74 16.79
CA GLU A 441 -4.18 -3.39 17.71
C GLU A 441 -3.05 -2.61 17.02
N VAL A 442 -3.22 -2.18 15.75
CA VAL A 442 -2.21 -1.37 15.03
C VAL A 442 -2.51 0.12 15.17
N GLU A 443 -1.49 0.93 15.50
CA GLU A 443 -1.62 2.38 15.69
C GLU A 443 -1.31 3.19 14.43
N ASN A 444 -0.35 2.78 13.60
CA ASN A 444 0.11 3.61 12.47
C ASN A 444 -0.27 3.01 11.11
N LEU A 445 -0.77 3.85 10.21
CA LEU A 445 -0.99 3.53 8.81
C LEU A 445 -0.22 4.53 7.94
N VAL A 446 0.53 4.02 6.97
CA VAL A 446 1.20 4.81 5.95
C VAL A 446 0.77 4.31 4.56
N LEU A 447 0.03 5.14 3.83
CA LEU A 447 -0.28 4.89 2.44
C LEU A 447 0.94 5.27 1.59
N THR A 448 1.23 4.44 0.59
CA THR A 448 2.39 4.58 -0.30
C THR A 448 1.93 4.61 -1.75
N GLY A 449 2.87 4.79 -2.68
CA GLY A 449 2.57 4.89 -4.10
C GLY A 449 1.99 6.27 -4.49
N THR A 450 1.24 6.30 -5.58
CA THR A 450 0.72 7.54 -6.19
C THR A 450 -0.79 7.48 -6.46
N LEU A 451 -1.48 6.48 -5.92
CA LEU A 451 -2.91 6.28 -6.12
C LEU A 451 -3.71 7.18 -5.17
N ASN A 452 -4.94 7.50 -5.57
CA ASN A 452 -5.92 8.10 -4.67
C ASN A 452 -6.41 7.01 -3.72
N SER A 453 -5.91 7.03 -2.48
CA SER A 453 -6.13 5.96 -1.52
C SER A 453 -7.00 6.39 -0.34
N ALA A 454 -7.74 5.45 0.25
CA ALA A 454 -8.55 5.67 1.43
C ALA A 454 -7.97 4.95 2.65
N GLY A 455 -7.85 5.67 3.78
CA GLY A 455 -7.38 5.14 5.06
C GLY A 455 -8.48 5.23 6.13
N TYR A 456 -8.79 4.11 6.79
CA TYR A 456 -9.75 4.05 7.88
C TYR A 456 -9.05 3.66 9.18
N GLY A 457 -9.24 4.45 10.24
CA GLY A 457 -8.76 4.13 11.59
C GLY A 457 -9.52 2.96 12.24
N ASN A 458 -9.03 2.54 13.40
CA ASN A 458 -9.67 1.60 14.33
C ASN A 458 -10.07 2.33 15.63
N ALA A 459 -10.23 1.61 16.75
CA ALA A 459 -10.66 2.22 18.01
C ALA A 459 -9.54 2.92 18.79
N LEU A 460 -8.27 2.74 18.38
CA LEU A 460 -7.09 3.33 19.00
C LEU A 460 -6.91 4.79 18.57
N ALA A 461 -5.92 5.46 19.14
CA ALA A 461 -5.45 6.75 18.64
C ALA A 461 -4.50 6.48 17.46
N ASN A 462 -5.01 6.52 16.24
CA ASN A 462 -4.23 6.17 15.06
C ASN A 462 -3.44 7.36 14.52
N ARG A 463 -2.28 7.07 13.93
CA ARG A 463 -1.56 8.02 13.07
C ARG A 463 -1.61 7.55 11.63
N ILE A 464 -2.38 8.24 10.80
CA ILE A 464 -2.60 7.89 9.39
C ILE A 464 -1.90 8.91 8.51
N THR A 465 -0.96 8.45 7.69
CA THR A 465 -0.20 9.27 6.74
C THR A 465 -0.52 8.84 5.32
N GLY A 466 -0.88 9.79 4.46
CA GLY A 466 -1.19 9.59 3.06
C GLY A 466 0.03 9.59 2.14
N ASN A 467 -0.26 9.45 0.85
CA ASN A 467 0.71 9.41 -0.23
C ASN A 467 0.72 10.73 -1.02
N VAL A 468 0.95 10.69 -2.34
CA VAL A 468 0.99 11.91 -3.18
C VAL A 468 -0.28 12.10 -4.02
N GLY A 469 -1.25 11.19 -3.91
CA GLY A 469 -2.53 11.26 -4.59
C GLY A 469 -3.60 11.87 -3.68
N ASN A 470 -4.78 12.14 -4.24
CA ASN A 470 -5.91 12.67 -3.46
C ASN A 470 -6.50 11.57 -2.57
N ASN A 471 -6.18 11.60 -1.30
CA ASN A 471 -6.52 10.60 -0.32
C ASN A 471 -7.81 10.94 0.44
N THR A 472 -8.43 9.92 1.04
CA THR A 472 -9.60 10.09 1.89
C THR A 472 -9.40 9.38 3.22
N PHE A 473 -9.50 10.11 4.32
CA PHE A 473 -9.27 9.60 5.66
C PHE A 473 -10.54 9.62 6.49
N TYR A 474 -10.78 8.55 7.22
CA TYR A 474 -11.84 8.46 8.20
C TYR A 474 -11.23 8.26 9.58
N SER A 475 -11.33 9.29 10.43
CA SER A 475 -10.99 9.12 11.84
C SER A 475 -11.92 8.07 12.46
N ALA A 476 -11.38 7.22 13.30
CA ALA A 476 -12.13 6.29 14.13
C ALA A 476 -11.56 6.35 15.56
N GLY A 477 -12.28 5.82 16.55
CA GLY A 477 -11.79 5.89 17.93
C GLY A 477 -11.66 7.34 18.44
N SER A 478 -10.63 7.59 19.25
CA SER A 478 -10.39 8.92 19.84
C SER A 478 -8.93 9.33 19.72
N GLY A 479 -8.69 10.58 19.33
CA GLY A 479 -7.34 11.16 19.33
C GLY A 479 -6.47 10.85 18.10
N ASP A 480 -7.09 10.60 16.95
CA ASP A 480 -6.37 10.33 15.70
C ASP A 480 -5.51 11.52 15.22
N THR A 481 -4.47 11.22 14.47
CA THR A 481 -3.67 12.18 13.70
C THR A 481 -3.70 11.82 12.23
N LEU A 482 -4.31 12.66 11.41
CA LEU A 482 -4.47 12.45 9.97
C LEU A 482 -3.57 13.43 9.20
N ALA A 483 -2.72 12.94 8.31
CA ALA A 483 -1.88 13.76 7.44
C ALA A 483 -1.96 13.22 6.01
N GLY A 484 -2.45 14.02 5.07
CA GLY A 484 -2.78 13.57 3.72
C GLY A 484 -1.60 13.50 2.75
N GLY A 485 -0.59 14.35 2.95
CA GLY A 485 0.56 14.40 2.05
C GLY A 485 0.27 15.31 0.87
N LEU A 486 0.82 15.04 -0.32
CA LEU A 486 0.49 15.88 -1.48
C LEU A 486 -0.85 15.46 -2.06
N GLY A 487 -1.58 16.38 -2.68
CA GLY A 487 -2.87 16.10 -3.31
C GLY A 487 -3.98 16.94 -2.68
N ASN A 488 -5.19 16.88 -3.23
CA ASN A 488 -6.35 17.49 -2.58
C ASN A 488 -7.10 16.40 -1.80
N ASP A 489 -6.88 16.37 -0.50
CA ASP A 489 -7.29 15.32 0.42
C ASP A 489 -8.61 15.63 1.12
N ILE A 490 -9.26 14.57 1.59
CA ILE A 490 -10.54 14.63 2.30
C ILE A 490 -10.39 13.97 3.67
N TYR A 491 -10.72 14.70 4.73
CA TYR A 491 -10.68 14.22 6.11
C TYR A 491 -12.09 14.17 6.69
N TYR A 492 -12.56 13.00 7.12
CA TYR A 492 -13.79 12.83 7.90
C TYR A 492 -13.43 12.77 9.37
N VAL A 493 -13.70 13.86 10.10
CA VAL A 493 -13.41 14.03 11.52
C VAL A 493 -14.68 13.78 12.34
N VAL A 494 -14.69 12.67 13.07
CA VAL A 494 -15.83 12.23 13.90
C VAL A 494 -15.57 12.27 15.41
N ASP A 495 -14.34 12.58 15.81
CA ASP A 495 -13.93 12.74 17.20
C ASP A 495 -13.22 14.08 17.41
N ALA A 496 -13.56 14.77 18.50
CA ALA A 496 -13.07 16.13 18.77
C ALA A 496 -11.59 16.18 19.18
N ALA A 497 -10.99 15.04 19.54
CA ALA A 497 -9.56 14.95 19.80
C ALA A 497 -8.73 14.61 18.54
N THR A 498 -9.38 14.37 17.40
CA THR A 498 -8.69 14.16 16.12
C THR A 498 -7.97 15.43 15.68
N THR A 499 -6.73 15.28 15.23
CA THR A 499 -5.91 16.34 14.66
C THR A 499 -5.68 16.06 13.18
N VAL A 500 -5.87 17.08 12.34
CA VAL A 500 -5.45 17.05 10.94
C VAL A 500 -4.17 17.87 10.81
N VAL A 501 -3.17 17.31 10.13
CA VAL A 501 -1.87 17.93 9.91
C VAL A 501 -1.69 18.13 8.41
N GLU A 502 -1.62 19.40 8.02
CA GLU A 502 -1.42 19.83 6.64
C GLU A 502 -0.16 20.70 6.58
N ARG A 503 0.67 20.54 5.55
CA ARG A 503 1.85 21.39 5.33
C ARG A 503 1.67 22.31 4.13
N THR A 504 2.50 23.34 4.08
CA THR A 504 2.48 24.29 2.97
C THR A 504 2.72 23.61 1.63
N ALA A 505 1.87 23.94 0.66
CA ALA A 505 1.90 23.42 -0.71
C ALA A 505 1.64 21.91 -0.84
N GLU A 506 0.94 21.32 0.13
CA GLU A 506 0.47 19.94 0.06
C GLU A 506 -0.82 19.81 -0.77
N GLY A 507 -1.70 20.81 -0.76
CA GLY A 507 -2.92 20.71 -1.55
C GLY A 507 -3.91 21.84 -1.39
N ARG A 508 -5.17 21.55 -1.76
CA ARG A 508 -6.35 22.23 -1.24
C ARG A 508 -7.28 21.20 -0.66
N ASP A 509 -7.39 21.20 0.66
CA ASP A 509 -7.92 20.06 1.37
C ASP A 509 -9.28 20.36 1.98
N ARG A 510 -10.00 19.30 2.33
CA ARG A 510 -11.38 19.41 2.84
C ARG A 510 -11.60 18.58 4.08
N VAL A 511 -12.13 19.22 5.12
CA VAL A 511 -12.56 18.54 6.34
C VAL A 511 -14.09 18.44 6.40
N TYR A 512 -14.60 17.22 6.51
CA TYR A 512 -15.98 16.94 6.89
C TYR A 512 -16.06 16.67 8.39
N ILE A 513 -16.91 17.40 9.11
CA ILE A 513 -16.99 17.30 10.57
C ILE A 513 -18.36 16.80 11.04
N SER A 514 -18.36 15.94 12.06
CA SER A 514 -19.56 15.61 12.85
C SER A 514 -19.43 15.99 14.34
N VAL A 515 -18.38 16.73 14.67
CA VAL A 515 -18.06 17.26 16.01
C VAL A 515 -17.63 18.72 15.87
N ASN A 516 -17.57 19.47 16.99
CA ASN A 516 -16.99 20.81 16.95
C ASN A 516 -15.52 20.72 16.54
N TYR A 517 -15.08 21.63 15.67
CA TYR A 517 -13.75 21.56 15.08
C TYR A 517 -13.16 22.95 14.79
N THR A 518 -11.85 23.05 14.95
CA THR A 518 -11.07 24.23 14.55
C THR A 518 -10.03 23.76 13.54
N MET A 519 -10.02 24.35 12.35
CA MET A 519 -9.08 23.98 11.31
C MET A 519 -7.64 24.28 11.76
N ALA A 520 -6.76 23.30 11.56
CA ALA A 520 -5.32 23.53 11.63
C ALA A 520 -4.88 24.51 10.53
N ALA A 521 -3.64 25.01 10.62
CA ALA A 521 -3.06 25.81 9.54
C ALA A 521 -3.03 25.02 8.22
N GLU A 522 -2.98 25.75 7.10
CA GLU A 522 -2.93 25.19 5.73
C GLU A 522 -4.19 24.45 5.24
N LEU A 523 -5.28 24.35 6.02
CA LEU A 523 -6.55 23.79 5.54
C LEU A 523 -7.46 24.88 4.96
N GLU A 524 -8.08 24.66 3.80
CA GLU A 524 -8.91 25.68 3.13
C GLU A 524 -10.41 25.43 3.22
N ASN A 525 -10.87 24.17 3.23
CA ASN A 525 -12.30 23.88 3.11
C ASN A 525 -12.84 23.09 4.30
N LEU A 526 -14.02 23.47 4.77
CA LEU A 526 -14.74 22.75 5.83
C LEU A 526 -16.22 22.59 5.49
N ASN A 527 -16.74 21.39 5.73
CA ASN A 527 -18.13 21.05 5.58
C ASN A 527 -18.67 20.42 6.87
N VAL A 528 -19.73 20.98 7.42
CA VAL A 528 -20.47 20.39 8.53
C VAL A 528 -21.40 19.30 7.97
N LEU A 529 -21.25 18.06 8.45
CA LEU A 529 -22.12 16.95 8.03
C LEU A 529 -23.54 17.14 8.63
N ALA A 530 -24.54 16.52 7.99
CA ALA A 530 -25.91 16.57 8.48
C ALA A 530 -26.03 16.01 9.91
N GLY A 531 -26.89 16.64 10.73
CA GLY A 531 -27.13 16.21 12.10
C GLY A 531 -27.37 17.39 13.03
N TYR A 532 -26.45 17.60 13.97
CA TYR A 532 -26.53 18.67 14.96
C TYR A 532 -25.94 19.98 14.44
N GLY A 533 -26.34 21.07 15.09
CA GLY A 533 -25.67 22.35 14.96
C GLY A 533 -24.27 22.29 15.57
N LEU A 534 -23.23 22.55 14.79
CA LEU A 534 -21.84 22.45 15.24
C LEU A 534 -21.14 23.81 15.21
N ARG A 535 -20.07 23.90 16.00
CA ARG A 535 -19.11 25.00 15.98
C ARG A 535 -17.96 24.64 15.07
N ALA A 536 -17.75 25.42 14.03
CA ALA A 536 -16.61 25.32 13.15
C ALA A 536 -15.84 26.64 13.16
N THR A 537 -14.52 26.57 13.28
CA THR A 537 -13.64 27.73 13.21
C THR A 537 -12.58 27.50 12.14
N GLY A 538 -12.40 28.47 11.26
CA GLY A 538 -11.35 28.50 10.25
C GLY A 538 -9.98 28.81 10.84
N ASN A 539 -9.06 29.23 9.98
CA ASN A 539 -7.68 29.53 10.29
C ASN A 539 -7.31 30.94 9.77
N ALA A 540 -6.09 31.14 9.24
CA ALA A 540 -5.64 32.44 8.75
C ALA A 540 -5.67 32.55 7.21
N LEU A 541 -6.16 31.51 6.53
CA LEU A 541 -6.32 31.46 5.08
C LEU A 541 -7.72 31.90 4.69
N ALA A 542 -7.92 32.20 3.41
CA ALA A 542 -9.26 32.34 2.84
C ALA A 542 -9.97 30.98 2.84
N ASN A 543 -10.82 30.73 3.82
CA ASN A 543 -11.51 29.48 4.05
C ASN A 543 -12.90 29.46 3.38
N LEU A 544 -13.26 28.31 2.80
CA LEU A 544 -14.63 28.02 2.38
C LEU A 544 -15.29 27.11 3.40
N MET A 545 -16.25 27.65 4.15
CA MET A 545 -16.94 26.95 5.22
C MET A 545 -18.42 26.79 4.86
N THR A 546 -18.92 25.55 4.90
CA THR A 546 -20.33 25.24 4.65
C THR A 546 -20.96 24.51 5.83
N GLY A 547 -22.01 25.10 6.38
CA GLY A 547 -22.85 24.52 7.41
C GLY A 547 -23.85 23.48 6.90
N ASN A 548 -24.76 23.07 7.79
CA ASN A 548 -25.81 22.11 7.54
C ASN A 548 -27.20 22.75 7.76
N ALA A 549 -28.25 21.95 7.95
CA ALA A 549 -29.61 22.45 8.14
C ALA A 549 -29.99 22.72 9.61
N ALA A 550 -29.02 22.72 10.52
CA ALA A 550 -29.19 22.97 11.95
C ALA A 550 -28.41 24.22 12.36
N ALA A 551 -28.81 24.87 13.46
CA ALA A 551 -28.17 26.08 13.98
C ALA A 551 -26.65 25.92 14.23
N ASN A 552 -25.84 26.38 13.28
CA ASN A 552 -24.39 26.34 13.26
C ASN A 552 -23.77 27.63 13.82
N LEU A 553 -22.56 27.49 14.34
CA LEU A 553 -21.68 28.62 14.64
C LEU A 553 -20.45 28.49 13.75
N LEU A 554 -20.37 29.30 12.71
CA LEU A 554 -19.24 29.33 11.79
C LEU A 554 -18.42 30.59 12.06
N SER A 555 -17.11 30.45 12.18
CA SER A 555 -16.17 31.56 12.34
C SER A 555 -15.04 31.42 11.34
N GLY A 556 -14.85 32.37 10.43
CA GLY A 556 -13.77 32.37 9.43
C GLY A 556 -12.39 32.56 10.05
N ALA A 557 -12.35 33.45 11.05
CA ALA A 557 -11.18 33.84 11.84
C ALA A 557 -10.31 34.90 11.16
N ALA A 558 -9.31 34.55 10.34
CA ALA A 558 -8.57 35.54 9.57
C ALA A 558 -8.41 35.07 8.13
N GLY A 559 -8.28 36.01 7.20
CA GLY A 559 -8.33 35.71 5.77
C GLY A 559 -9.65 36.16 5.18
N ASN A 560 -9.78 36.08 3.85
CA ASN A 560 -11.00 36.48 3.16
C ASN A 560 -11.88 35.25 3.01
N ASP A 561 -12.75 35.02 3.98
CA ASP A 561 -13.51 33.78 4.15
C ASP A 561 -14.84 33.80 3.39
N SER A 562 -15.35 32.62 3.04
CA SER A 562 -16.68 32.43 2.49
C SER A 562 -17.46 31.48 3.39
N LEU A 563 -18.44 32.01 4.12
CA LEU A 563 -19.25 31.31 5.09
C LEU A 563 -20.67 31.11 4.55
N LEU A 564 -21.04 29.85 4.28
CA LEU A 564 -22.37 29.45 3.83
C LEU A 564 -23.04 28.62 4.94
N ALA A 565 -24.05 29.16 5.61
CA ALA A 565 -24.61 28.54 6.81
C ALA A 565 -25.58 27.40 6.51
N GLY A 566 -26.49 27.61 5.55
CA GLY A 566 -27.47 26.62 5.14
C GLY A 566 -28.86 26.95 5.70
N SER A 567 -29.49 26.01 6.39
CA SER A 567 -30.78 26.32 7.04
C SER A 567 -30.59 26.26 8.55
N GLY A 568 -31.48 26.90 9.28
CA GLY A 568 -31.35 26.98 10.74
C GLY A 568 -31.11 28.40 11.17
N ASN A 569 -31.04 28.63 12.48
CA ASN A 569 -30.73 29.94 13.01
C ASN A 569 -29.24 29.97 13.31
N ASP A 570 -28.47 30.41 12.32
CA ASP A 570 -27.03 30.28 12.30
C ASP A 570 -26.35 31.54 12.85
N SER A 571 -25.08 31.41 13.22
CA SER A 571 -24.22 32.52 13.62
C SER A 571 -22.93 32.46 12.83
N LEU A 572 -22.73 33.45 11.97
CA LEU A 572 -21.59 33.58 11.08
C LEU A 572 -20.74 34.75 11.58
N TYR A 573 -19.47 34.48 11.82
CA TYR A 573 -18.45 35.48 12.13
C TYR A 573 -17.40 35.42 11.03
N GLY A 574 -17.21 36.50 10.26
CA GLY A 574 -16.14 36.60 9.27
C GLY A 574 -14.79 36.58 9.96
N GLY A 575 -14.46 37.67 10.64
CA GLY A 575 -13.24 37.82 11.41
C GLY A 575 -12.39 38.97 10.89
N ASP A 576 -11.11 38.73 10.65
CA ASP A 576 -10.21 39.68 10.00
C ASP A 576 -10.09 39.35 8.50
N GLY A 577 -10.43 40.25 7.60
CA GLY A 577 -10.36 40.05 6.16
C GLY A 577 -11.63 40.54 5.47
N ASP A 578 -11.66 40.45 4.14
CA ASP A 578 -12.86 40.82 3.38
C ASP A 578 -13.72 39.57 3.18
N ASP A 579 -14.72 39.38 4.05
CA ASP A 579 -15.46 38.13 4.14
C ASP A 579 -16.78 38.14 3.36
N GLN A 580 -17.22 36.96 2.92
CA GLN A 580 -18.53 36.72 2.32
C GLN A 580 -19.38 35.85 3.24
N LEU A 581 -20.52 36.38 3.68
CA LEU A 581 -21.42 35.72 4.63
C LEU A 581 -22.79 35.47 4.01
N ARG A 582 -23.26 34.23 4.06
CA ARG A 582 -24.59 33.82 3.59
C ARG A 582 -25.28 32.95 4.63
N GLY A 583 -26.27 33.53 5.32
CA GLY A 583 -27.11 32.84 6.32
C GLY A 583 -28.09 31.84 5.70
N ASP A 584 -28.59 32.14 4.49
CA ASP A 584 -29.63 31.37 3.80
C ASP A 584 -31.00 31.41 4.54
N ALA A 585 -31.48 30.32 5.14
CA ALA A 585 -32.86 30.26 5.66
C ALA A 585 -32.92 30.07 7.17
N GLY A 586 -33.64 30.94 7.86
CA GLY A 586 -33.76 30.96 9.31
C GLY A 586 -33.42 32.35 9.86
N ASP A 587 -33.42 32.50 11.18
CA ASP A 587 -33.10 33.78 11.81
C ASP A 587 -31.60 33.83 12.13
N ASP A 588 -30.82 34.44 11.23
CA ASP A 588 -29.35 34.36 11.29
C ASP A 588 -28.69 35.58 11.94
N PHE A 589 -27.50 35.36 12.48
CA PHE A 589 -26.60 36.43 12.92
C PHE A 589 -25.37 36.48 12.02
N LEU A 590 -25.24 37.55 11.24
CA LEU A 590 -24.11 37.79 10.34
C LEU A 590 -23.25 38.92 10.91
N HIS A 591 -22.01 38.60 11.24
CA HIS A 591 -21.04 39.56 11.75
C HIS A 591 -19.78 39.51 10.91
N GLY A 592 -19.53 40.53 10.09
CA GLY A 592 -18.36 40.58 9.21
C GLY A 592 -17.07 40.64 10.03
N GLY A 593 -16.79 41.80 10.63
CA GLY A 593 -15.64 41.94 11.53
C GLY A 593 -14.76 43.11 11.12
N ASN A 594 -13.47 42.85 10.96
CA ASN A 594 -12.52 43.82 10.44
C ASN A 594 -12.29 43.54 8.97
N GLY A 595 -12.52 44.53 8.10
CA GLY A 595 -12.32 44.40 6.66
C GLY A 595 -13.49 45.04 5.93
N ILE A 596 -13.71 44.64 4.69
CA ILE A 596 -14.89 45.01 3.90
C ILE A 596 -15.71 43.75 3.66
N ASP A 597 -16.77 43.60 4.45
CA ASP A 597 -17.55 42.37 4.50
C ASP A 597 -18.82 42.46 3.66
N THR A 598 -19.20 41.34 3.07
CA THR A 598 -20.32 41.24 2.14
C THR A 598 -21.35 40.22 2.63
N ALA A 599 -22.58 40.67 2.84
CA ALA A 599 -23.71 39.75 3.04
C ALA A 599 -24.38 39.41 1.71
N LEU A 600 -24.60 38.11 1.46
CA LEU A 600 -25.11 37.58 0.21
C LEU A 600 -26.55 37.05 0.35
N TYR A 601 -27.46 37.59 -0.46
CA TYR A 601 -28.89 37.27 -0.51
C TYR A 601 -29.35 36.88 -1.93
N THR A 602 -28.57 36.09 -2.65
CA THR A 602 -28.88 35.65 -4.03
C THR A 602 -29.97 34.56 -4.09
N GLY A 603 -30.97 34.63 -3.21
CA GLY A 603 -32.04 33.66 -3.07
C GLY A 603 -33.21 33.89 -4.03
N THR A 604 -34.29 33.13 -3.84
CA THR A 604 -35.49 33.18 -4.72
C THR A 604 -36.60 34.08 -4.19
N THR A 605 -36.32 34.93 -3.19
CA THR A 605 -37.30 35.83 -2.58
C THR A 605 -36.76 37.25 -2.57
N ALA A 606 -37.64 38.22 -2.74
CA ALA A 606 -37.32 39.63 -2.51
C ALA A 606 -36.82 39.85 -1.07
N VAL A 607 -35.79 40.67 -0.93
CA VAL A 607 -35.17 40.99 0.36
C VAL A 607 -35.24 42.47 0.65
N ARG A 608 -35.35 42.80 1.93
CA ARG A 608 -35.23 44.17 2.43
C ARG A 608 -34.16 44.20 3.49
N VAL A 609 -33.07 44.91 3.23
CA VAL A 609 -31.93 45.00 4.13
C VAL A 609 -31.54 46.46 4.35
N ASP A 610 -31.27 46.80 5.60
CA ASP A 610 -30.82 48.11 6.06
C ASP A 610 -29.61 47.92 6.98
N LEU A 611 -28.44 48.35 6.51
CA LEU A 611 -27.17 48.22 7.23
C LEU A 611 -27.06 49.17 8.43
N ALA A 612 -27.93 50.18 8.55
CA ALA A 612 -27.97 51.06 9.72
C ALA A 612 -28.76 50.45 10.89
N LEU A 613 -29.54 49.40 10.65
CA LEU A 613 -30.27 48.69 11.70
C LEU A 613 -29.37 47.68 12.42
N THR A 614 -29.35 47.75 13.76
CA THR A 614 -28.62 46.79 14.60
C THR A 614 -29.50 45.69 15.19
N SER A 615 -30.81 45.73 14.93
CA SER A 615 -31.81 44.74 15.35
C SER A 615 -32.12 43.78 14.20
N ALA A 616 -32.70 42.63 14.53
CA ALA A 616 -33.17 41.69 13.53
C ALA A 616 -34.14 42.35 12.55
N GLN A 617 -33.99 42.04 11.26
CA GLN A 617 -34.77 42.56 10.15
C GLN A 617 -35.24 41.42 9.25
N THR A 618 -36.43 41.53 8.67
CA THR A 618 -36.97 40.48 7.81
C THR A 618 -36.33 40.54 6.42
N THR A 619 -35.49 39.56 6.11
CA THR A 619 -34.63 39.49 4.92
C THR A 619 -35.14 38.49 3.87
N GLY A 620 -36.39 38.07 3.96
CA GLY A 620 -37.07 37.22 2.97
C GLY A 620 -37.17 35.75 3.39
N LEU A 621 -36.08 35.13 3.82
CA LEU A 621 -36.04 33.73 4.27
C LEU A 621 -35.93 33.55 5.80
N GLY A 622 -36.02 34.66 6.53
CA GLY A 622 -36.04 34.72 7.98
C GLY A 622 -35.84 36.14 8.50
N SER A 623 -35.47 36.26 9.76
CA SER A 623 -35.20 37.54 10.42
C SER A 623 -33.74 37.64 10.86
N ASP A 624 -32.90 38.22 10.01
CA ASP A 624 -31.46 38.27 10.23
C ASP A 624 -31.02 39.52 10.99
N THR A 625 -29.92 39.39 11.73
CA THR A 625 -29.20 40.51 12.36
C THR A 625 -27.83 40.65 11.72
N LEU A 626 -27.58 41.78 11.07
CA LEU A 626 -26.31 42.09 10.43
C LEU A 626 -25.50 43.07 11.31
N ARG A 627 -24.19 42.85 11.43
CA ARG A 627 -23.25 43.76 12.11
C ARG A 627 -21.94 43.81 11.38
N LEU A 628 -21.36 45.02 11.27
CA LEU A 628 -20.08 45.24 10.60
C LEU A 628 -20.09 44.57 9.23
N ILE A 629 -21.07 44.97 8.42
CA ILE A 629 -21.23 44.56 7.02
C ILE A 629 -21.28 45.85 6.22
N GLU A 630 -20.45 45.93 5.19
CA GLU A 630 -20.32 47.12 4.35
C GLU A 630 -20.99 46.92 2.99
N ASN A 631 -21.11 45.68 2.52
CA ASN A 631 -21.65 45.39 1.19
C ASN A 631 -22.86 44.45 1.24
N LEU A 632 -23.77 44.65 0.29
CA LEU A 632 -24.93 43.81 0.05
C LEU A 632 -24.97 43.39 -1.42
N ILE A 633 -25.20 42.09 -1.65
CA ILE A 633 -25.43 41.53 -2.98
C ILE A 633 -26.71 40.70 -2.93
N THR A 634 -27.66 41.02 -3.80
CA THR A 634 -28.96 40.35 -3.86
C THR A 634 -29.20 39.64 -5.19
N GLY A 635 -30.44 39.23 -5.45
CA GLY A 635 -30.78 38.17 -6.40
C GLY A 635 -31.41 38.68 -7.69
N SER A 636 -32.54 38.08 -8.06
CA SER A 636 -33.31 38.41 -9.26
C SER A 636 -34.73 38.89 -8.95
N ASN A 637 -34.93 39.42 -7.74
CA ASN A 637 -36.24 39.85 -7.25
C ASN A 637 -36.18 41.35 -6.98
N ALA A 638 -37.34 42.00 -6.93
CA ALA A 638 -37.43 43.41 -6.53
C ALA A 638 -37.01 43.59 -5.06
N ASP A 639 -35.77 44.00 -4.85
CA ASP A 639 -35.08 44.08 -3.59
C ASP A 639 -35.03 45.53 -3.07
N VAL A 640 -34.88 45.71 -1.75
CA VAL A 640 -34.74 47.03 -1.13
C VAL A 640 -33.51 47.08 -0.25
N LEU A 641 -32.48 47.80 -0.68
CA LEU A 641 -31.17 47.84 -0.03
C LEU A 641 -30.86 49.24 0.50
N ARG A 642 -30.47 49.33 1.78
CA ARG A 642 -29.98 50.57 2.39
C ARG A 642 -28.60 50.37 3.00
N GLY A 643 -27.68 51.25 2.60
CA GLY A 643 -26.39 51.44 3.22
C GLY A 643 -26.48 52.06 4.61
N ASN A 644 -25.32 52.29 5.20
CA ASN A 644 -25.13 53.00 6.46
C ASN A 644 -24.40 54.34 6.20
N ALA A 645 -23.56 54.79 7.14
CA ALA A 645 -22.86 56.07 7.01
C ALA A 645 -21.40 55.94 6.52
N GLY A 646 -20.97 54.72 6.17
CA GLY A 646 -19.68 54.43 5.57
C GLY A 646 -19.82 54.07 4.09
N ASP A 647 -18.70 53.93 3.40
CA ASP A 647 -18.66 53.60 1.96
C ASP A 647 -19.19 52.18 1.71
N ASN A 648 -20.38 52.06 1.10
CA ASN A 648 -21.06 50.79 0.86
C ASN A 648 -21.03 50.38 -0.62
N ARG A 649 -21.12 49.06 -0.88
CA ARG A 649 -21.43 48.52 -2.21
C ARG A 649 -22.75 47.77 -2.18
N LEU A 650 -23.72 48.25 -2.94
CA LEU A 650 -25.06 47.69 -3.02
C LEU A 650 -25.31 47.20 -4.45
N TYR A 651 -25.61 45.91 -4.60
CA TYR A 651 -25.91 45.28 -5.89
C TYR A 651 -27.29 44.62 -5.84
N GLY A 652 -28.25 45.18 -6.56
CA GLY A 652 -29.65 44.71 -6.64
C GLY A 652 -29.80 43.43 -7.46
N GLY A 653 -29.17 43.41 -8.64
CA GLY A 653 -29.08 42.22 -9.48
C GLY A 653 -30.08 42.26 -10.62
N ALA A 654 -31.17 41.50 -10.55
CA ALA A 654 -32.25 41.64 -11.51
C ALA A 654 -33.57 41.85 -10.77
N GLY A 655 -34.57 42.40 -11.45
CA GLY A 655 -35.80 42.85 -10.79
C GLY A 655 -35.77 44.37 -10.58
N ASP A 656 -36.92 44.93 -10.18
CA ASP A 656 -37.06 46.37 -9.99
C ASP A 656 -36.60 46.73 -8.57
N ASP A 657 -35.38 47.23 -8.43
CA ASP A 657 -34.71 47.36 -7.13
C ASP A 657 -34.69 48.80 -6.59
N ASP A 658 -34.84 48.95 -5.27
CA ASP A 658 -34.71 50.23 -4.57
C ASP A 658 -33.39 50.27 -3.77
N LEU A 659 -32.39 51.03 -4.24
CA LEU A 659 -31.07 51.15 -3.62
C LEU A 659 -30.84 52.54 -3.01
N PHE A 660 -30.44 52.58 -1.73
CA PHE A 660 -30.13 53.81 -1.00
C PHE A 660 -28.73 53.73 -0.37
N GLY A 661 -27.79 54.59 -0.78
CA GLY A 661 -26.42 54.65 -0.25
C GLY A 661 -26.33 55.24 1.16
N ALA A 662 -27.08 56.33 1.38
CA ALA A 662 -27.13 57.13 2.60
C ALA A 662 -25.95 58.09 2.76
N ALA A 663 -24.92 57.79 3.55
CA ALA A 663 -23.77 58.69 3.61
C ALA A 663 -22.49 57.88 3.40
N GLY A 664 -21.52 58.44 2.69
CA GLY A 664 -20.35 57.68 2.26
C GLY A 664 -20.11 57.92 0.78
N ASN A 665 -19.05 57.32 0.23
CA ASN A 665 -18.87 57.25 -1.22
C ASN A 665 -19.33 55.88 -1.67
N ASP A 666 -20.60 55.79 -2.04
CA ASP A 666 -21.26 54.51 -2.26
C ASP A 666 -21.19 54.07 -3.72
N LEU A 667 -21.20 52.76 -3.94
CA LEU A 667 -21.42 52.16 -5.26
C LEU A 667 -22.77 51.46 -5.26
N LEU A 668 -23.72 51.99 -6.02
CA LEU A 668 -25.05 51.43 -6.21
C LEU A 668 -25.15 50.91 -7.64
N SER A 669 -25.47 49.64 -7.77
CA SER A 669 -25.75 48.99 -9.06
C SER A 669 -27.13 48.35 -9.01
N GLY A 670 -28.08 48.89 -9.76
CA GLY A 670 -29.44 48.36 -9.89
C GLY A 670 -29.39 46.99 -10.59
N GLY A 671 -29.00 46.98 -11.86
CA GLY A 671 -28.80 45.77 -12.63
C GLY A 671 -29.83 45.65 -13.74
N ASP A 672 -30.47 44.50 -13.93
CA ASP A 672 -31.53 44.34 -14.94
C ASP A 672 -32.90 44.62 -14.30
N GLY A 673 -33.63 45.66 -14.70
CA GLY A 673 -34.93 45.99 -14.12
C GLY A 673 -35.25 47.47 -14.21
N VAL A 674 -36.35 47.90 -13.60
CA VAL A 674 -36.64 49.33 -13.44
C VAL A 674 -36.21 49.74 -12.04
N ASP A 675 -34.99 50.27 -11.93
CA ASP A 675 -34.36 50.49 -10.63
C ASP A 675 -34.49 51.94 -10.16
N THR A 676 -34.56 52.12 -8.84
CA THR A 676 -34.51 53.43 -8.18
C THR A 676 -33.24 53.52 -7.34
N LEU A 677 -32.34 54.43 -7.73
CA LEU A 677 -31.05 54.61 -7.08
C LEU A 677 -30.97 55.98 -6.39
N ARG A 678 -30.54 55.99 -5.13
CA ARG A 678 -30.34 57.19 -4.33
C ARG A 678 -29.01 57.12 -3.59
N GLY A 679 -28.00 57.87 -4.08
CA GLY A 679 -26.69 57.96 -3.42
C GLY A 679 -26.76 58.67 -2.06
N ASP A 680 -27.55 59.74 -1.97
CA ASP A 680 -27.58 60.67 -0.85
C ASP A 680 -26.28 61.48 -0.69
N ALA A 681 -25.56 61.40 0.44
CA ALA A 681 -24.47 62.32 0.76
C ALA A 681 -23.09 61.70 0.57
N GLY A 682 -22.26 62.31 -0.27
CA GLY A 682 -20.90 61.85 -0.58
C GLY A 682 -20.71 61.67 -2.07
N ASN A 683 -19.58 61.11 -2.50
CA ASN A 683 -19.27 61.00 -3.93
C ASN A 683 -19.68 59.61 -4.43
N ASP A 684 -20.88 59.50 -4.98
CA ASP A 684 -21.48 58.21 -5.24
C ASP A 684 -21.29 57.78 -6.70
N THR A 685 -21.31 56.47 -6.94
CA THR A 685 -21.40 55.89 -8.28
C THR A 685 -22.72 55.15 -8.41
N LEU A 686 -23.59 55.65 -9.28
CA LEU A 686 -24.92 55.09 -9.55
C LEU A 686 -24.92 54.46 -10.94
N VAL A 687 -25.18 53.16 -10.98
CA VAL A 687 -25.23 52.35 -12.21
C VAL A 687 -26.62 51.72 -12.30
N GLY A 688 -27.48 52.23 -13.19
CA GLY A 688 -28.79 51.60 -13.41
C GLY A 688 -28.64 50.29 -14.18
N ALA A 689 -27.87 50.33 -15.27
CA ALA A 689 -27.57 49.23 -16.19
C ALA A 689 -28.70 48.91 -17.17
N GLY A 690 -29.47 47.85 -16.95
CA GLY A 690 -30.39 47.29 -17.91
C GLY A 690 -31.84 47.60 -17.58
N GLY A 691 -32.38 48.70 -18.10
CA GLY A 691 -33.82 48.97 -17.99
C GLY A 691 -34.13 50.44 -18.13
N SER A 692 -35.00 50.97 -17.27
CA SER A 692 -35.41 52.37 -17.30
C SER A 692 -35.24 52.96 -15.90
N ASP A 693 -34.02 53.32 -15.58
CA ASP A 693 -33.60 53.51 -14.19
C ASP A 693 -33.73 54.97 -13.75
N THR A 694 -33.99 55.19 -12.46
CA THR A 694 -34.25 56.52 -11.90
C THR A 694 -33.23 56.89 -10.84
N ALA A 695 -32.54 58.01 -11.04
CA ALA A 695 -31.73 58.64 -9.99
C ALA A 695 -32.57 59.62 -9.16
N LEU A 696 -32.57 59.44 -7.84
CA LEU A 696 -33.41 60.19 -6.90
C LEU A 696 -32.59 61.16 -6.04
N TYR A 697 -32.84 62.47 -6.18
CA TYR A 697 -32.18 63.54 -5.42
C TYR A 697 -33.12 64.32 -4.49
N THR A 698 -34.25 63.72 -4.09
CA THR A 698 -35.32 64.40 -3.31
C THR A 698 -34.91 65.07 -2.00
N ALA A 699 -33.74 64.75 -1.43
CA ALA A 699 -33.20 65.41 -0.25
C ALA A 699 -32.27 66.61 -0.55
N ALA A 700 -31.87 66.80 -1.81
CA ALA A 700 -31.02 67.90 -2.23
C ALA A 700 -31.78 69.24 -2.19
N ALA A 701 -31.06 70.33 -1.91
CA ALA A 701 -31.61 71.69 -1.97
C ALA A 701 -31.54 72.31 -3.38
N GLY A 702 -30.94 71.59 -4.33
CA GLY A 702 -30.75 71.99 -5.72
C GLY A 702 -29.75 71.05 -6.39
N VAL A 703 -30.09 70.57 -7.58
CA VAL A 703 -29.40 69.48 -8.29
C VAL A 703 -28.92 69.99 -9.63
N ARG A 704 -27.69 69.63 -10.02
CA ARG A 704 -27.17 69.88 -11.36
C ARG A 704 -26.74 68.56 -11.98
N LEU A 705 -27.55 68.04 -12.91
CA LEU A 705 -27.38 66.71 -13.45
C LEU A 705 -27.53 66.69 -14.98
N ASN A 706 -26.67 65.92 -15.63
CA ASN A 706 -26.75 65.61 -17.05
C ASN A 706 -26.60 64.10 -17.28
N LEU A 707 -27.69 63.43 -17.63
CA LEU A 707 -27.74 61.98 -17.84
C LEU A 707 -26.93 61.51 -19.06
N ALA A 708 -26.55 62.41 -19.97
CA ALA A 708 -25.69 62.09 -21.10
C ALA A 708 -24.19 62.00 -20.72
N LEU A 709 -23.81 62.43 -19.51
CA LEU A 709 -22.43 62.40 -19.03
C LEU A 709 -22.20 61.24 -18.06
N THR A 710 -21.13 60.49 -18.30
CA THR A 710 -20.64 59.44 -17.40
C THR A 710 -19.42 59.88 -16.58
N SER A 711 -19.06 61.16 -16.66
CA SER A 711 -18.03 61.77 -15.81
C SER A 711 -18.64 62.30 -14.52
N ALA A 712 -17.83 62.40 -13.47
CA ALA A 712 -18.16 63.04 -12.19
C ALA A 712 -18.90 64.40 -12.34
N GLN A 713 -20.01 64.56 -11.62
CA GLN A 713 -20.90 65.74 -11.63
C GLN A 713 -21.17 66.20 -10.20
N ASP A 714 -21.10 67.51 -9.95
CA ASP A 714 -21.49 68.08 -8.65
C ASP A 714 -23.02 68.22 -8.60
N THR A 715 -23.66 67.29 -7.88
CA THR A 715 -25.13 67.13 -7.81
C THR A 715 -25.74 67.86 -6.62
N GLY A 716 -24.95 68.59 -5.84
CA GLY A 716 -25.40 69.35 -4.67
C GLY A 716 -25.40 68.58 -3.35
N MET A 717 -25.28 67.25 -3.39
CA MET A 717 -25.08 66.39 -2.21
C MET A 717 -23.71 65.67 -2.24
N GLY A 718 -22.96 65.84 -3.33
CA GLY A 718 -21.59 65.39 -3.50
C GLY A 718 -21.22 65.37 -4.99
N ILE A 719 -20.14 64.66 -5.32
CA ILE A 719 -19.66 64.50 -6.70
C ILE A 719 -19.98 63.09 -7.19
N ASP A 720 -21.03 62.97 -7.99
CA ASP A 720 -21.56 61.67 -8.39
C ASP A 720 -21.15 61.28 -9.82
N VAL A 721 -21.03 59.99 -10.05
CA VAL A 721 -20.85 59.39 -11.37
C VAL A 721 -22.10 58.56 -11.68
N LEU A 722 -22.77 58.87 -12.78
CA LEU A 722 -23.98 58.16 -13.20
C LEU A 722 -23.74 57.47 -14.55
N SER A 723 -24.28 56.27 -14.71
CA SER A 723 -24.27 55.55 -15.99
C SER A 723 -25.46 54.62 -16.13
N GLY A 724 -26.04 54.55 -17.34
CA GLY A 724 -27.23 53.76 -17.60
C GLY A 724 -28.39 54.20 -16.72
N ILE A 725 -28.65 55.51 -16.67
CA ILE A 725 -29.78 56.11 -15.95
C ILE A 725 -30.57 56.92 -16.98
N GLU A 726 -31.84 56.61 -17.12
CA GLU A 726 -32.75 57.24 -18.08
C GLU A 726 -33.63 58.32 -17.43
N ASN A 727 -33.84 58.24 -16.12
CA ASN A 727 -34.79 59.10 -15.42
C ASN A 727 -34.13 59.81 -14.23
N ALA A 728 -34.61 60.99 -13.88
CA ALA A 728 -34.10 61.74 -12.74
C ALA A 728 -35.20 62.55 -12.05
N THR A 729 -35.18 62.51 -10.71
CA THR A 729 -36.01 63.36 -9.86
C THR A 729 -35.11 64.28 -9.04
N GLY A 730 -35.34 65.58 -9.17
CA GLY A 730 -34.66 66.67 -8.47
C GLY A 730 -35.00 66.81 -7.00
N GLY A 731 -34.55 67.93 -6.43
CA GLY A 731 -34.63 68.27 -5.01
C GLY A 731 -35.78 69.21 -4.67
N GLY A 732 -35.71 69.83 -3.49
CA GLY A 732 -36.71 70.81 -3.04
C GLY A 732 -36.36 72.27 -3.35
N GLY A 733 -35.35 72.52 -4.18
CA GLY A 733 -34.97 73.86 -4.61
C GLY A 733 -34.60 73.87 -6.08
N ALA A 734 -33.99 74.97 -6.56
CA ALA A 734 -33.79 75.18 -8.00
C ALA A 734 -32.83 74.15 -8.63
N ASP A 735 -33.37 73.32 -9.50
CA ASP A 735 -32.67 72.23 -10.17
C ASP A 735 -32.33 72.56 -11.64
N VAL A 736 -31.27 71.93 -12.15
CA VAL A 736 -30.93 71.90 -13.57
C VAL A 736 -30.76 70.44 -13.97
N LEU A 737 -31.79 69.88 -14.59
CA LEU A 737 -31.82 68.50 -15.05
C LEU A 737 -31.71 68.45 -16.57
N ARG A 738 -30.83 67.58 -17.08
CA ARG A 738 -30.68 67.34 -18.52
C ARG A 738 -30.75 65.84 -18.79
N GLY A 739 -31.64 65.46 -19.69
CA GLY A 739 -31.81 64.12 -20.22
C GLY A 739 -30.63 63.65 -21.07
N ASN A 740 -30.78 62.45 -21.63
CA ASN A 740 -29.85 61.88 -22.60
C ASN A 740 -30.51 61.84 -23.99
N SER A 741 -30.11 60.92 -24.88
CA SER A 741 -30.70 60.83 -26.22
C SER A 741 -31.87 59.82 -26.33
N GLY A 742 -32.20 59.15 -25.23
CA GLY A 742 -33.37 58.28 -25.10
C GLY A 742 -34.55 59.04 -24.50
N GLY A 743 -35.73 58.42 -24.43
CA GLY A 743 -36.86 59.03 -23.73
C GLY A 743 -36.65 59.02 -22.22
N ASN A 744 -36.73 60.19 -21.59
CA ASN A 744 -36.43 60.41 -20.18
C ASN A 744 -37.68 60.84 -19.40
N GLN A 745 -37.80 60.43 -18.15
CA GLN A 745 -38.74 61.00 -17.18
C GLN A 745 -37.96 61.92 -16.23
N LEU A 746 -38.25 63.22 -16.32
CA LEU A 746 -37.53 64.26 -15.59
C LEU A 746 -38.49 65.06 -14.71
N GLN A 747 -38.20 65.11 -13.41
CA GLN A 747 -39.05 65.78 -12.42
C GLN A 747 -38.25 66.78 -11.58
N GLY A 748 -38.64 68.07 -11.61
CA GLY A 748 -38.00 69.12 -10.79
C GLY A 748 -38.47 69.18 -9.34
N MET A 749 -39.67 68.65 -9.05
CA MET A 749 -40.30 68.64 -7.71
C MET A 749 -40.71 70.02 -7.21
N GLY A 750 -39.81 70.80 -6.61
CA GLY A 750 -40.16 72.13 -6.14
C GLY A 750 -38.94 73.02 -6.15
N GLY A 751 -39.10 74.28 -6.54
CA GLY A 751 -37.96 75.08 -6.95
C GLY A 751 -38.31 75.87 -8.20
N ASN A 752 -37.40 76.69 -8.71
CA ASN A 752 -37.56 77.23 -10.06
C ASN A 752 -36.57 76.47 -10.93
N ASP A 753 -37.08 75.46 -11.63
CA ASP A 753 -36.25 74.43 -12.21
C ASP A 753 -35.99 74.70 -13.68
N THR A 754 -34.88 74.19 -14.19
CA THR A 754 -34.56 74.20 -15.62
C THR A 754 -34.37 72.77 -16.11
N ILE A 755 -35.30 72.28 -16.93
CA ILE A 755 -35.31 70.89 -17.38
C ILE A 755 -35.13 70.85 -18.89
N TYR A 756 -34.19 70.02 -19.35
CA TYR A 756 -33.90 69.76 -20.76
C TYR A 756 -34.13 68.28 -21.07
N GLY A 757 -35.12 67.96 -21.90
CA GLY A 757 -35.36 66.60 -22.42
C GLY A 757 -34.28 66.16 -23.43
N GLU A 758 -33.86 67.09 -24.30
CA GLU A 758 -32.88 66.89 -25.40
C GLU A 758 -33.46 66.19 -26.63
N SER A 759 -33.38 64.87 -26.70
CA SER A 759 -33.85 64.09 -27.84
C SER A 759 -34.42 62.79 -27.30
N GLY A 760 -35.55 62.37 -27.81
CA GLY A 760 -36.28 61.26 -27.22
C GLY A 760 -37.72 61.71 -27.01
N SER A 761 -38.62 60.78 -26.67
CA SER A 761 -39.95 61.19 -26.25
C SER A 761 -39.93 61.31 -24.73
N ASP A 762 -39.85 62.55 -24.24
CA ASP A 762 -39.60 62.83 -22.84
C ASP A 762 -40.89 63.12 -22.06
N LEU A 763 -40.90 62.76 -20.79
CA LEU A 763 -41.94 63.11 -19.83
C LEU A 763 -41.37 64.11 -18.83
N ILE A 764 -41.78 65.36 -18.93
CA ILE A 764 -41.23 66.46 -18.15
C ILE A 764 -42.28 67.00 -17.18
N TYR A 765 -41.93 67.02 -15.90
CA TYR A 765 -42.74 67.64 -14.86
C TYR A 765 -41.87 68.63 -14.08
N GLY A 766 -42.11 69.94 -14.28
CA GLY A 766 -41.42 71.00 -13.54
C GLY A 766 -41.64 70.86 -12.05
N GLY A 767 -42.91 70.78 -11.64
CA GLY A 767 -43.28 70.71 -10.24
C GLY A 767 -43.78 72.06 -9.75
N ALA A 768 -43.52 72.38 -8.47
CA ALA A 768 -43.96 73.62 -7.87
C ALA A 768 -42.89 74.73 -7.99
N GLY A 769 -43.22 75.80 -8.70
CA GLY A 769 -42.44 77.03 -8.76
C GLY A 769 -42.60 77.73 -10.09
N ASN A 770 -41.53 78.25 -10.66
CA ASN A 770 -41.61 78.88 -11.99
C ASN A 770 -40.54 78.26 -12.86
N ASP A 771 -40.94 77.25 -13.62
CA ASP A 771 -40.01 76.35 -14.27
C ASP A 771 -39.76 76.73 -15.73
N LEU A 772 -38.58 76.39 -16.22
CA LEU A 772 -38.17 76.55 -17.59
C LEU A 772 -37.92 75.19 -18.22
N LEU A 773 -38.81 74.80 -19.13
CA LEU A 773 -38.88 73.46 -19.69
C LEU A 773 -38.51 73.48 -21.17
N TYR A 774 -37.65 72.55 -21.56
CA TYR A 774 -37.27 72.29 -22.95
C TYR A 774 -37.54 70.82 -23.24
N GLY A 775 -38.41 70.53 -24.19
CA GLY A 775 -38.66 69.14 -24.64
C GLY A 775 -37.53 68.67 -25.53
N GLY A 776 -37.21 69.48 -26.54
CA GLY A 776 -36.17 69.20 -27.51
C GLY A 776 -36.72 68.63 -28.81
N SER A 777 -36.25 67.44 -29.19
CA SER A 777 -36.63 66.76 -30.44
C SER A 777 -37.46 65.52 -30.17
N TYR A 778 -38.33 65.15 -31.12
CA TYR A 778 -39.38 64.13 -30.98
C TYR A 778 -40.56 64.66 -30.17
N GLY A 779 -41.52 63.78 -29.81
CA GLY A 779 -42.76 64.20 -29.17
C GLY A 779 -42.68 64.07 -27.67
N ASP A 780 -42.79 65.21 -27.00
CA ASP A 780 -42.60 65.33 -25.56
C ASP A 780 -43.92 65.58 -24.82
N MET A 781 -43.99 65.15 -23.57
CA MET A 781 -45.14 65.32 -22.69
C MET A 781 -44.77 66.21 -21.51
N PHE A 782 -45.38 67.39 -21.44
CA PHE A 782 -45.23 68.30 -20.30
C PHE A 782 -46.42 68.15 -19.35
N ILE A 783 -46.15 67.74 -18.12
CA ILE A 783 -47.18 67.52 -17.10
C ILE A 783 -47.41 68.79 -16.30
N PHE A 784 -48.70 69.12 -16.08
CA PHE A 784 -49.10 70.20 -15.19
C PHE A 784 -50.23 69.81 -14.22
N THR A 785 -50.04 70.16 -12.96
CA THR A 785 -50.94 69.99 -11.83
C THR A 785 -51.29 71.33 -11.16
N ALA A 786 -51.97 71.27 -10.00
CA ALA A 786 -52.45 72.45 -9.30
C ALA A 786 -51.36 73.06 -8.43
N ASN A 787 -51.13 74.36 -8.63
CA ASN A 787 -50.12 75.16 -7.95
C ASN A 787 -48.68 74.88 -8.41
N ASP A 788 -48.51 74.37 -9.63
CA ASP A 788 -47.20 74.27 -10.27
C ASP A 788 -46.56 75.64 -10.49
N GLY A 789 -47.35 76.71 -10.51
CA GLY A 789 -46.88 78.09 -10.58
C GLY A 789 -46.80 78.62 -12.01
N HIS A 790 -45.73 79.33 -12.37
CA HIS A 790 -45.64 80.06 -13.65
C HIS A 790 -44.52 79.52 -14.54
N ASP A 791 -44.86 78.51 -15.34
CA ASP A 791 -43.89 77.77 -16.13
C ASP A 791 -43.78 78.30 -17.55
N THR A 792 -42.63 78.04 -18.17
CA THR A 792 -42.33 78.41 -19.55
C THR A 792 -41.82 77.19 -20.30
N ILE A 793 -42.54 76.79 -21.35
CA ILE A 793 -42.02 75.83 -22.33
C ILE A 793 -41.38 76.62 -23.46
N ALA A 794 -40.09 76.41 -23.67
CA ALA A 794 -39.27 77.25 -24.53
C ALA A 794 -39.29 76.85 -26.02
N ASP A 795 -39.66 75.60 -26.33
CA ASP A 795 -39.49 74.98 -27.65
C ASP A 795 -40.66 74.08 -28.11
N PHE A 796 -41.86 74.28 -27.54
CA PHE A 796 -43.06 73.50 -27.86
C PHE A 796 -43.36 73.39 -29.37
N GLN A 797 -43.62 72.16 -29.84
CA GLN A 797 -43.91 71.80 -31.24
C GLN A 797 -45.34 71.27 -31.40
N ASP A 798 -46.19 72.06 -32.07
CA ASP A 798 -47.57 71.68 -32.43
C ASP A 798 -47.66 70.32 -33.15
N GLY A 799 -48.63 69.49 -32.74
CA GLY A 799 -48.90 68.19 -33.32
C GLY A 799 -47.80 67.14 -33.09
N THR A 800 -46.77 67.45 -32.32
CA THR A 800 -45.67 66.55 -31.94
C THR A 800 -45.59 66.43 -30.42
N ASP A 801 -45.63 67.56 -29.72
CA ASP A 801 -45.64 67.63 -28.26
C ASP A 801 -47.07 67.64 -27.69
N ALA A 802 -47.18 67.26 -26.42
CA ALA A 802 -48.42 67.23 -25.69
C ALA A 802 -48.31 67.90 -24.32
N LEU A 803 -49.37 68.60 -23.95
CA LEU A 803 -49.58 69.19 -22.63
C LEU A 803 -50.55 68.29 -21.86
N VAL A 804 -50.05 67.64 -20.82
CA VAL A 804 -50.85 66.82 -19.93
C VAL A 804 -51.42 67.72 -18.85
N MET A 805 -52.67 68.11 -19.04
CA MET A 805 -53.41 68.93 -18.10
C MET A 805 -54.04 68.00 -17.08
N GLY A 806 -53.77 68.17 -15.77
CA GLY A 806 -54.42 67.38 -14.71
C GLY A 806 -55.96 67.51 -14.68
N ASN A 807 -56.60 67.32 -13.52
CA ASN A 807 -58.09 67.35 -13.39
C ASN A 807 -58.75 68.74 -13.57
N PHE A 808 -58.23 69.59 -14.45
CA PHE A 808 -58.75 70.93 -14.72
C PHE A 808 -59.87 70.89 -15.76
N ILE A 809 -60.93 71.64 -15.49
CA ILE A 809 -62.14 71.67 -16.32
C ILE A 809 -62.20 72.92 -17.21
N ASP A 810 -61.46 73.99 -16.86
CA ASP A 810 -61.45 75.27 -17.57
C ASP A 810 -60.02 75.79 -17.77
N VAL A 811 -59.51 75.72 -19.01
CA VAL A 811 -58.23 76.32 -19.42
C VAL A 811 -58.51 77.61 -20.20
N SER A 812 -57.96 78.73 -19.75
CA SER A 812 -58.00 80.00 -20.47
C SER A 812 -56.76 80.15 -21.34
N ILE A 813 -56.97 80.31 -22.66
CA ILE A 813 -55.89 80.56 -23.62
C ILE A 813 -55.89 82.05 -23.96
N GLN A 814 -54.75 82.72 -23.78
CA GLN A 814 -54.58 84.15 -24.08
C GLN A 814 -53.38 84.36 -25.00
N ASP A 815 -53.54 85.29 -25.95
CA ASP A 815 -52.45 85.78 -26.77
C ASP A 815 -51.59 86.75 -25.95
N ALA A 816 -50.28 86.49 -25.91
CA ALA A 816 -49.28 87.30 -25.23
C ALA A 816 -48.17 87.77 -26.19
N GLY A 817 -48.54 88.18 -27.40
CA GLY A 817 -47.62 88.74 -28.38
C GLY A 817 -47.04 87.66 -29.29
N ALA A 818 -45.78 87.29 -29.10
CA ALA A 818 -45.18 86.14 -29.80
C ALA A 818 -45.48 84.81 -29.09
N ASN A 819 -46.07 84.86 -27.89
CA ASN A 819 -46.25 83.73 -26.99
C ASN A 819 -47.73 83.42 -26.79
N THR A 820 -48.02 82.21 -26.35
CA THR A 820 -49.37 81.83 -25.87
C THR A 820 -49.32 81.58 -24.38
N LEU A 821 -50.34 82.07 -23.68
CA LEU A 821 -50.51 81.88 -22.25
C LEU A 821 -51.69 80.96 -21.97
N LEU A 822 -51.42 79.87 -21.26
CA LEU A 822 -52.41 78.95 -20.75
C LEU A 822 -52.58 79.23 -19.25
N ILE A 823 -53.79 79.54 -18.81
CA ILE A 823 -54.09 79.85 -17.41
C ILE A 823 -55.13 78.86 -16.91
N TYR A 824 -54.81 78.16 -15.82
CA TYR A 824 -55.71 77.20 -15.17
C TYR A 824 -55.58 77.34 -13.64
N GLY A 825 -56.59 77.96 -13.04
CA GLY A 825 -56.57 78.30 -11.61
C GLY A 825 -55.46 79.31 -11.28
N ALA A 826 -54.53 78.91 -10.41
CA ALA A 826 -53.36 79.69 -10.01
C ALA A 826 -52.09 79.36 -10.82
N THR A 827 -52.13 78.33 -11.66
CA THR A 827 -51.01 77.92 -12.51
C THR A 827 -51.12 78.61 -13.87
N GLN A 828 -49.97 78.96 -14.44
CA GLN A 828 -49.82 79.63 -15.72
C GLN A 828 -48.69 78.96 -16.53
N VAL A 829 -48.96 78.56 -17.77
CA VAL A 829 -47.93 78.06 -18.71
C VAL A 829 -47.77 79.00 -19.89
N THR A 830 -46.53 79.40 -20.14
CA THR A 830 -46.15 80.22 -21.28
C THR A 830 -45.52 79.35 -22.35
N LEU A 831 -46.15 79.24 -23.52
CA LEU A 831 -45.54 78.64 -24.70
C LEU A 831 -44.79 79.74 -25.46
N LEU A 832 -43.46 79.70 -25.40
CA LEU A 832 -42.60 80.73 -25.98
C LEU A 832 -42.56 80.62 -27.51
N ASN A 833 -42.76 81.73 -28.21
CA ASN A 833 -42.77 81.80 -29.69
C ASN A 833 -43.81 80.90 -30.37
N VAL A 834 -44.83 80.43 -29.65
CA VAL A 834 -45.97 79.69 -30.19
C VAL A 834 -47.21 80.58 -30.08
N THR A 835 -47.86 80.86 -31.21
CA THR A 835 -49.12 81.62 -31.23
C THR A 835 -50.31 80.70 -31.04
N TYR A 836 -51.41 81.18 -30.45
CA TYR A 836 -52.56 80.32 -30.09
C TYR A 836 -53.22 79.66 -31.32
N THR A 837 -52.97 80.18 -32.52
CA THR A 837 -53.44 79.59 -33.79
C THR A 837 -52.62 78.39 -34.25
N GLN A 838 -51.43 78.18 -33.66
CA GLN A 838 -50.55 77.04 -33.88
C GLN A 838 -50.77 75.96 -32.82
N ILE A 839 -51.86 76.00 -32.04
CA ILE A 839 -52.13 74.98 -31.04
C ILE A 839 -53.43 74.30 -31.43
N SER A 840 -53.44 72.98 -31.40
CA SER A 840 -54.57 72.14 -31.71
C SER A 840 -55.19 71.53 -30.46
N ILE A 841 -56.44 71.06 -30.55
CA ILE A 841 -57.07 70.32 -29.45
C ILE A 841 -56.36 68.97 -29.18
N ALA A 842 -55.61 68.45 -30.15
CA ALA A 842 -54.91 67.18 -30.00
C ALA A 842 -53.64 67.31 -29.15
N ASP A 843 -53.14 68.53 -28.98
CA ASP A 843 -51.97 68.83 -28.15
C ASP A 843 -52.29 68.78 -26.66
N PHE A 844 -53.56 68.75 -26.28
CA PHE A 844 -53.99 68.70 -24.89
C PHE A 844 -54.46 67.30 -24.54
N LEU A 845 -53.82 66.71 -23.53
CA LEU A 845 -54.23 65.46 -22.92
C LEU A 845 -54.89 65.78 -21.58
N PHE A 846 -56.19 65.50 -21.47
CA PHE A 846 -56.95 65.57 -20.23
C PHE A 846 -57.24 64.14 -19.75
N PRO A 847 -57.07 63.84 -18.45
CA PRO A 847 -57.31 62.51 -17.88
C PRO A 847 -58.78 62.08 -17.92
#